data_AF-A0A850LX89-F1
#
_entry.id   AF-A0A850LX89-F1
#
_cell.length_a   1.000
_cell.length_b   1.000
_cell.length_c   1.000
_cell.angle_alpha   90.00
_cell.angle_beta   90.00
_cell.angle_gamma   90.00
#
_symmetry.space_group_name_H-M   'P 1'
#
loop_
_entity.id
_entity.type
_entity.pdbx_description
1 polymer ?
#
loop_
_entity_poly.entity_id
_entity_poly.type
_entity_poly.pdbx_seq_one_letter_code
_entity_poly.pdbx_strand_id
1 'polypeptide(L)'
;MTKYNNPKDYPIKNITIKERNELIEISERYLSYDSLFTWNANINGFIIQLRTNDAHLDDFWRENWFPAPNDPNTRPHGVIYAVSNVYDTEPSINYHSDSKICIIINIESYKIIRSIALGMVLDDSEQKEQLQFIRGALIDLDGVGIVIMGLSDYDIATHTFLLLEMNRARIHSNDWIYVEQLGGEKGRISTLISERKFLIHKNISQISQRLRLLYEKCKKVNDYFILDPLWIEGKEKYINTTRIRVIFILESNPNAEEVVKRLTKKEFINSLTNGKEPFLNPHILVNSSRRTDLEFEFYKNIYQYSAVYWINTSKPLFEIQKTMKNIINSKEYLQMFDDFKETLKMEFNEVLKKIDLQKIKAAISQLPEQKNVSRPSPEEIKKMAEIYGQKTKFGNYNFVSTVKNRSAELTVYIGSEEVWQRKLNPRQIKIIKNLPDTISEVLEYIKKTPLVMTVRTMGNNPYFNPKCSLFVSIHRKEMIRLAYMLNQSLFELRQDSDPEITIIYIPEWHEKDRQILVFPEIGVTFVLGTDYYGEAKKGMLRMAMWFAKKKRMLGLHAGAKIIRARDREINQLKKYSVIIFGLTATGKTTHSCHNHNLDENIDEGIEIVQDDFVALREDASAIGTERGFFLKTEGLNPEIQPLIYNAITAPDGIFENVLVDYRGNVFFEDDTLTGNGRGIMQRDRFGKYKSETINLPSYSEVDGLIILNITRRNTVVPIVSKLTLEQGAAAFLLGESIESSGSNPEKAGESVRVVGTNPFIIGNEGEEANIFYELIKNHENKIQCFLLNTGGIGEIMIKNEDGSKTIKRKVDRVAIKEMAAIIRGIARKSIKWKEEPYFGTLVPEKVEDVDIKRFDLEKFYTPEEIDKMVAQLKEERRQYIKQFPNLKPEIKNAFKF
;
A
#
# COMPACT_ATOMS: atom_id res chain seq x y z
N MET A 1 -24.28 -39.44 34.42
CA MET A 1 -25.45 -38.75 33.83
C MET A 1 -24.95 -37.79 32.77
N THR A 2 -24.64 -38.29 31.57
CA THR A 2 -23.99 -37.54 30.49
C THR A 2 -24.76 -37.77 29.19
N LYS A 3 -25.96 -37.20 29.08
CA LYS A 3 -26.82 -37.36 27.89
C LYS A 3 -27.45 -36.08 27.35
N TYR A 4 -27.15 -34.90 27.90
CA TYR A 4 -27.97 -33.70 27.66
C TYR A 4 -27.14 -32.44 27.41
N ASN A 5 -26.30 -32.41 26.37
CA ASN A 5 -25.35 -31.31 26.16
C ASN A 5 -25.37 -30.68 24.75
N ASN A 6 -26.19 -31.17 23.81
CA ASN A 6 -26.27 -30.60 22.46
C ASN A 6 -27.66 -29.96 22.21
N PRO A 7 -27.75 -28.75 21.62
CA PRO A 7 -29.04 -28.17 21.22
C PRO A 7 -29.85 -29.07 20.27
N LYS A 8 -29.18 -29.97 19.55
CA LYS A 8 -29.80 -30.99 18.68
C LYS A 8 -30.55 -32.09 19.46
N ASP A 9 -30.28 -32.23 20.76
CA ASP A 9 -30.94 -33.21 21.63
C ASP A 9 -32.35 -32.74 22.04
N TYR A 10 -32.66 -31.45 21.88
CA TYR A 10 -33.95 -30.83 22.20
C TYR A 10 -34.42 -29.94 21.03
N PRO A 11 -35.24 -30.47 20.09
CA PRO A 11 -35.72 -29.67 18.97
C PRO A 11 -36.58 -28.50 19.47
N ILE A 12 -36.36 -27.32 18.88
CA ILE A 12 -37.10 -26.11 19.22
C ILE A 12 -38.50 -26.20 18.63
N LYS A 13 -39.53 -26.18 19.48
CA LYS A 13 -40.93 -26.18 19.05
C LYS A 13 -41.41 -24.74 18.86
N ASN A 14 -41.79 -24.39 17.63
CA ASN A 14 -42.55 -23.16 17.39
C ASN A 14 -43.97 -23.35 17.91
N ILE A 15 -44.39 -22.47 18.82
CA ILE A 15 -45.66 -22.58 19.54
C ILE A 15 -46.62 -21.46 19.15
N THR A 16 -47.91 -21.70 19.36
CA THR A 16 -48.98 -20.72 19.20
C THR A 16 -49.05 -19.74 20.38
N ILE A 17 -49.75 -18.62 20.21
CA ILE A 17 -49.98 -17.64 21.28
C ILE A 17 -50.66 -18.24 22.51
N LYS A 18 -51.56 -19.23 22.31
CA LYS A 18 -52.27 -19.94 23.38
C LYS A 18 -51.31 -20.82 24.17
N GLU A 19 -50.57 -21.70 23.50
CA GLU A 19 -49.55 -22.56 24.12
C GLU A 19 -48.49 -21.74 24.86
N ARG A 20 -48.10 -20.59 24.31
CA ARG A 20 -47.17 -19.66 24.97
C ARG A 20 -47.70 -19.16 26.30
N ASN A 21 -48.94 -18.71 26.34
CA ASN A 21 -49.54 -18.20 27.58
C ASN A 21 -49.65 -19.29 28.65
N GLU A 22 -50.07 -20.50 28.26
CA GLU A 22 -50.15 -21.66 29.16
C GLU A 22 -48.76 -22.02 29.74
N LEU A 23 -47.72 -22.02 28.90
CA LEU A 23 -46.35 -22.30 29.33
C LEU A 23 -45.74 -21.20 30.20
N ILE A 24 -46.10 -19.93 29.98
CA ILE A 24 -45.71 -18.82 30.86
C ILE A 24 -46.36 -18.99 32.23
N GLU A 25 -47.68 -19.27 32.29
CA GLU A 25 -48.38 -19.51 33.56
C GLU A 25 -47.75 -20.67 34.35
N ILE A 26 -47.38 -21.76 33.66
CA ILE A 26 -46.65 -22.87 34.29
C ILE A 26 -45.29 -22.38 34.80
N SER A 27 -44.52 -21.66 33.99
CA SER A 27 -43.20 -21.16 34.36
C SER A 27 -43.23 -20.22 35.56
N GLU A 28 -44.20 -19.31 35.62
CA GLU A 28 -44.34 -18.32 36.69
C GLU A 28 -44.68 -18.95 38.05
N ARG A 29 -45.35 -20.13 38.08
CA ARG A 29 -45.58 -20.88 39.34
C ARG A 29 -44.29 -21.36 39.99
N TYR A 30 -43.23 -21.56 39.22
CA TYR A 30 -41.93 -22.06 39.67
C TYR A 30 -40.87 -20.94 39.81
N LEU A 31 -41.22 -19.72 39.44
CA LEU A 31 -40.42 -18.50 39.56
C LEU A 31 -40.96 -17.65 40.73
N SER A 32 -40.85 -18.16 41.96
CA SER A 32 -41.31 -17.44 43.16
C SER A 32 -40.39 -16.24 43.46
N TYR A 33 -40.86 -15.31 44.29
CA TYR A 33 -40.07 -14.12 44.66
C TYR A 33 -38.68 -14.46 45.22
N ASP A 34 -38.57 -15.54 45.99
CA ASP A 34 -37.32 -15.96 46.64
C ASP A 34 -36.40 -16.78 45.72
N SER A 35 -36.89 -17.30 44.58
CA SER A 35 -36.10 -18.09 43.63
C SER A 35 -35.90 -17.43 42.28
N LEU A 36 -36.58 -16.32 41.98
CA LEU A 36 -36.53 -15.65 40.68
C LEU A 36 -35.26 -14.80 40.52
N PHE A 37 -34.42 -15.21 39.59
CA PHE A 37 -33.34 -14.40 39.05
C PHE A 37 -33.76 -13.72 37.75
N THR A 38 -33.51 -12.41 37.65
CA THR A 38 -33.75 -11.63 36.43
C THR A 38 -32.55 -10.80 36.04
N TRP A 39 -32.20 -10.83 34.75
CA TRP A 39 -31.13 -9.98 34.20
C TRP A 39 -31.36 -9.65 32.73
N ASN A 40 -31.20 -8.37 32.41
CA ASN A 40 -31.26 -7.85 31.04
C ASN A 40 -29.85 -7.83 30.44
N ALA A 41 -29.63 -8.65 29.42
CA ALA A 41 -28.42 -8.64 28.61
C ALA A 41 -28.59 -7.72 27.40
N ASN A 42 -27.61 -6.86 27.15
CA ASN A 42 -27.47 -6.14 25.89
C ASN A 42 -26.63 -6.97 24.93
N ILE A 43 -27.27 -7.50 23.90
CA ILE A 43 -26.65 -8.23 22.81
C ILE A 43 -26.73 -7.34 21.57
N ASN A 44 -25.71 -6.49 21.40
CA ASN A 44 -25.57 -5.58 20.25
C ASN A 44 -26.80 -4.68 19.98
N GLY A 45 -27.34 -4.06 21.03
CA GLY A 45 -28.49 -3.16 20.98
C GLY A 45 -29.83 -3.86 21.25
N PHE A 46 -29.88 -5.19 21.19
CA PHE A 46 -31.06 -5.97 21.54
C PHE A 46 -31.00 -6.37 23.00
N ILE A 47 -32.11 -6.18 23.70
CA ILE A 47 -32.20 -6.41 25.14
C ILE A 47 -32.96 -7.71 25.35
N ILE A 48 -32.24 -8.76 25.74
CA ILE A 48 -32.81 -10.07 26.04
C ILE A 48 -32.82 -10.25 27.55
N GLN A 49 -34.00 -10.50 28.12
CA GLN A 49 -34.16 -10.77 29.54
C GLN A 49 -34.13 -12.28 29.80
N LEU A 50 -33.29 -12.72 30.72
CA LEU A 50 -33.39 -14.06 31.31
C LEU A 50 -34.23 -13.99 32.59
N ARG A 51 -35.19 -14.91 32.72
CA ARG A 51 -35.92 -15.21 33.96
C ARG A 51 -35.69 -16.67 34.30
N THR A 52 -35.11 -16.95 35.45
CA THR A 52 -34.78 -18.32 35.84
C THR A 52 -34.86 -18.54 37.34
N ASN A 53 -35.16 -19.77 37.76
CA ASN A 53 -35.03 -20.21 39.16
C ASN A 53 -33.68 -20.92 39.43
N ASP A 54 -32.80 -20.95 38.43
CA ASP A 54 -31.51 -21.60 38.49
C ASP A 54 -30.40 -20.55 38.65
N ALA A 55 -29.78 -20.54 39.83
CA ALA A 55 -28.71 -19.60 40.15
C ALA A 55 -27.47 -19.78 39.26
N HIS A 56 -27.20 -21.00 38.77
CA HIS A 56 -26.07 -21.26 37.88
C HIS A 56 -26.30 -20.62 36.50
N LEU A 57 -27.51 -20.74 35.95
CA LEU A 57 -27.87 -20.12 34.68
C LEU A 57 -27.80 -18.59 34.76
N ASP A 58 -28.33 -17.98 35.82
CA ASP A 58 -28.26 -16.53 36.05
C ASP A 58 -26.81 -16.02 36.14
N ASP A 59 -26.00 -16.70 36.94
CA ASP A 59 -24.61 -16.30 37.20
C ASP A 59 -23.77 -16.38 35.90
N PHE A 60 -23.91 -17.44 35.09
CA PHE A 60 -23.26 -17.50 33.77
C PHE A 60 -23.79 -16.45 32.78
N TRP A 61 -25.09 -16.15 32.84
CA TRP A 61 -25.72 -15.13 31.98
C TRP A 61 -25.19 -13.72 32.26
N ARG A 62 -25.02 -13.35 33.53
CA ARG A 62 -24.43 -12.06 33.95
C ARG A 62 -22.95 -11.95 33.57
N GLU A 63 -22.24 -13.08 33.60
CA GLU A 63 -20.81 -13.13 33.27
C GLU A 63 -20.53 -12.99 31.77
N ASN A 64 -21.33 -13.63 30.89
CA ASN A 64 -21.07 -13.66 29.44
C ASN A 64 -21.43 -12.34 28.73
N TRP A 65 -22.52 -11.68 29.13
CA TRP A 65 -23.13 -10.59 28.36
C TRP A 65 -22.83 -9.20 28.94
N PHE A 66 -22.95 -8.18 28.08
CA PHE A 66 -22.98 -6.79 28.56
C PHE A 66 -24.29 -6.52 29.30
N PRO A 67 -24.27 -5.77 30.41
CA PRO A 67 -25.50 -5.33 31.06
C PRO A 67 -26.29 -4.40 30.14
N ALA A 68 -27.62 -4.48 30.18
CA ALA A 68 -28.48 -3.45 29.59
C ALA A 68 -28.27 -2.08 30.27
N PRO A 69 -28.54 -0.96 29.57
CA PRO A 69 -28.53 0.37 30.17
C PRO A 69 -29.44 0.42 31.41
N ASN A 70 -28.99 1.10 32.46
CA ASN A 70 -29.74 1.25 33.70
C ASN A 70 -30.84 2.32 33.55
N ASP A 71 -31.87 2.01 32.76
CA ASP A 71 -33.06 2.85 32.55
C ASP A 71 -34.33 2.04 32.87
N PRO A 72 -35.13 2.45 33.87
CA PRO A 72 -36.32 1.72 34.31
C PRO A 72 -37.43 1.62 33.26
N ASN A 73 -37.39 2.44 32.20
CA ASN A 73 -38.36 2.38 31.09
C ASN A 73 -37.96 1.39 29.99
N THR A 74 -36.77 0.80 30.09
CA THR A 74 -36.24 -0.09 29.06
C THR A 74 -36.96 -1.44 29.07
N ARG A 75 -37.81 -1.67 28.06
CA ARG A 75 -38.48 -2.96 27.86
C ARG A 75 -37.54 -3.94 27.15
N PRO A 76 -37.52 -5.22 27.53
CA PRO A 76 -36.78 -6.23 26.79
C PRO A 76 -37.41 -6.43 25.41
N HIS A 77 -36.54 -6.61 24.41
CA HIS A 77 -36.92 -7.00 23.05
C HIS A 77 -37.31 -8.47 22.97
N GLY A 78 -36.82 -9.30 23.90
CA GLY A 78 -37.22 -10.70 24.04
C GLY A 78 -37.00 -11.22 25.45
N VAL A 79 -37.74 -12.27 25.83
CA VAL A 79 -37.69 -12.87 27.17
C VAL A 79 -37.48 -14.37 27.07
N ILE A 80 -36.52 -14.89 27.85
CA ILE A 80 -36.27 -16.32 28.03
C ILE A 80 -36.72 -16.69 29.44
N TYR A 81 -37.70 -17.58 29.54
CA TYR A 81 -38.06 -18.27 30.77
C TYR A 81 -37.30 -19.59 30.80
N ALA A 82 -36.30 -19.72 31.68
CA ALA A 82 -35.54 -20.95 31.86
C ALA A 82 -35.81 -21.51 33.25
N VAL A 83 -36.69 -22.51 33.34
CA VAL A 83 -37.22 -23.00 34.60
C VAL A 83 -36.81 -24.46 34.81
N SER A 84 -36.16 -24.73 35.93
CA SER A 84 -35.73 -26.06 36.36
C SER A 84 -36.70 -26.63 37.41
N ASN A 85 -36.71 -27.96 37.55
CA ASN A 85 -37.52 -28.70 38.53
C ASN A 85 -39.05 -28.53 38.38
N VAL A 86 -39.54 -28.39 37.14
CA VAL A 86 -40.97 -28.45 36.84
C VAL A 86 -41.42 -29.89 36.86
N TYR A 87 -42.23 -30.27 37.85
CA TYR A 87 -42.71 -31.64 38.01
C TYR A 87 -43.64 -32.06 36.86
N ASP A 88 -43.63 -33.35 36.52
CA ASP A 88 -44.49 -33.98 35.50
C ASP A 88 -44.40 -33.36 34.09
N THR A 89 -43.29 -32.68 33.77
CA THR A 89 -43.06 -32.05 32.48
C THR A 89 -41.72 -32.49 31.88
N GLU A 90 -41.74 -32.98 30.65
CA GLU A 90 -40.54 -33.37 29.92
C GLU A 90 -39.67 -32.15 29.55
N PRO A 91 -38.32 -32.29 29.50
CA PRO A 91 -37.46 -31.20 29.08
C PRO A 91 -37.79 -30.73 27.66
N SER A 92 -38.00 -29.42 27.50
CA SER A 92 -38.46 -28.86 26.22
C SER A 92 -38.01 -27.42 26.00
N ILE A 93 -37.92 -27.04 24.73
CA ILE A 93 -37.61 -25.68 24.27
C ILE A 93 -38.77 -25.23 23.36
N ASN A 94 -39.49 -24.20 23.78
CA ASN A 94 -40.65 -23.68 23.08
C ASN A 94 -40.43 -22.21 22.74
N TYR A 95 -40.62 -21.82 21.48
CA TYR A 95 -40.37 -20.46 21.00
C TYR A 95 -41.58 -19.87 20.28
N HIS A 96 -41.93 -18.64 20.64
CA HIS A 96 -42.97 -17.86 19.98
C HIS A 96 -42.35 -16.63 19.31
N SER A 97 -42.19 -16.69 17.98
CA SER A 97 -41.46 -15.69 17.19
C SER A 97 -42.08 -14.29 17.27
N ASP A 98 -43.40 -14.14 17.20
CA ASP A 98 -44.02 -12.79 17.15
C ASP A 98 -43.80 -11.98 18.43
N SER A 99 -43.77 -12.64 19.59
CA SER A 99 -43.54 -11.97 20.87
C SER A 99 -42.11 -12.08 21.37
N LYS A 100 -41.23 -12.77 20.63
CA LYS A 100 -39.84 -13.07 21.03
C LYS A 100 -39.78 -13.63 22.46
N ILE A 101 -40.62 -14.62 22.75
CA ILE A 101 -40.61 -15.32 24.05
C ILE A 101 -40.17 -16.76 23.84
N CYS A 102 -39.15 -17.18 24.59
CA CYS A 102 -38.74 -18.58 24.68
C CYS A 102 -39.01 -19.13 26.08
N ILE A 103 -39.58 -20.33 26.15
CA ILE A 103 -39.79 -21.08 27.38
C ILE A 103 -38.98 -22.37 27.31
N ILE A 104 -38.04 -22.53 28.24
CA ILE A 104 -37.13 -23.65 28.40
C ILE A 104 -37.47 -24.32 29.74
N ILE A 105 -37.91 -25.57 29.69
CA ILE A 105 -38.32 -26.33 30.87
C ILE A 105 -37.33 -27.47 31.10
N ASN A 106 -36.86 -27.62 32.34
CA ASN A 106 -36.01 -28.73 32.80
C ASN A 106 -34.72 -28.94 31.98
N ILE A 107 -34.15 -27.86 31.44
CA ILE A 107 -32.88 -27.87 30.70
C ILE A 107 -31.90 -26.90 31.37
N GLU A 108 -30.95 -27.46 32.10
CA GLU A 108 -29.93 -26.73 32.88
C GLU A 108 -28.65 -26.51 32.04
N SER A 109 -28.80 -26.05 30.80
CA SER A 109 -27.69 -25.86 29.86
C SER A 109 -27.53 -24.41 29.44
N TYR A 110 -26.53 -23.74 30.01
CA TYR A 110 -26.19 -22.36 29.65
C TYR A 110 -25.88 -22.20 28.15
N LYS A 111 -25.25 -23.20 27.52
CA LYS A 111 -24.96 -23.20 26.08
C LYS A 111 -26.24 -23.11 25.23
N ILE A 112 -27.30 -23.81 25.64
CA ILE A 112 -28.60 -23.76 24.96
C ILE A 112 -29.23 -22.38 25.12
N ILE A 113 -29.20 -21.81 26.34
CA ILE A 113 -29.73 -20.46 26.61
C ILE A 113 -29.00 -19.39 25.81
N ARG A 114 -27.65 -19.45 25.76
CA ARG A 114 -26.83 -18.57 24.92
C ARG A 114 -27.21 -18.69 23.45
N SER A 115 -27.36 -19.92 22.95
CA SER A 115 -27.74 -20.20 21.56
C SER A 115 -29.11 -19.62 21.21
N ILE A 116 -30.10 -19.76 22.12
CA ILE A 116 -31.44 -19.23 21.95
C ILE A 116 -31.41 -17.69 21.92
N ALA A 117 -30.66 -17.06 22.81
CA ALA A 117 -30.52 -15.61 22.83
C ALA A 117 -29.97 -15.05 21.52
N LEU A 118 -28.91 -15.66 20.98
CA LEU A 118 -28.38 -15.30 19.65
C LEU A 118 -29.42 -15.52 18.55
N GLY A 119 -30.17 -16.61 18.62
CA GLY A 119 -31.26 -16.92 17.69
C GLY A 119 -32.42 -15.93 17.72
N MET A 120 -32.78 -15.43 18.91
CA MET A 120 -33.81 -14.39 19.08
C MET A 120 -33.37 -13.05 18.48
N VAL A 121 -32.08 -12.70 18.65
CA VAL A 121 -31.50 -11.51 18.03
C VAL A 121 -31.52 -11.62 16.50
N LEU A 122 -31.20 -12.80 15.96
CA LEU A 122 -31.29 -13.05 14.51
C LEU A 122 -32.72 -12.86 14.00
N ASP A 123 -33.70 -13.46 14.69
CA ASP A 123 -35.12 -13.40 14.34
C ASP A 123 -35.69 -11.97 14.40
N ASP A 124 -35.19 -11.09 15.28
CA ASP A 124 -35.56 -9.66 15.28
C ASP A 124 -34.80 -8.85 14.21
N SER A 125 -33.54 -9.20 13.94
CA SER A 125 -32.69 -8.48 12.98
C SER A 125 -33.18 -8.57 11.53
N GLU A 126 -33.89 -9.65 11.17
CA GLU A 126 -34.49 -9.84 9.84
C GLU A 126 -35.48 -8.72 9.45
N GLN A 127 -36.09 -8.07 10.45
CA GLN A 127 -37.04 -6.96 10.24
C GLN A 127 -36.35 -5.60 10.02
N LYS A 128 -35.08 -5.45 10.40
CA LYS A 128 -34.37 -4.16 10.41
C LYS A 128 -33.38 -3.95 9.24
N GLU A 129 -33.26 -4.93 8.34
CA GLU A 129 -32.49 -4.94 7.05
C GLU A 129 -31.00 -4.50 7.09
N GLN A 130 -30.45 -4.08 8.24
CA GLN A 130 -29.09 -3.50 8.35
C GLN A 130 -28.10 -4.31 9.20
N LEU A 131 -28.58 -5.32 9.92
CA LEU A 131 -27.81 -6.09 10.90
C LEU A 131 -27.53 -7.51 10.38
N GLN A 132 -26.26 -7.86 10.16
CA GLN A 132 -25.86 -9.17 9.65
C GLN A 132 -24.84 -9.84 10.58
N PHE A 133 -24.79 -11.16 10.58
CA PHE A 133 -23.96 -11.93 11.50
C PHE A 133 -23.15 -12.99 10.78
N ILE A 134 -21.92 -13.21 11.26
CA ILE A 134 -21.06 -14.30 10.83
C ILE A 134 -20.81 -15.22 12.02
N ARG A 135 -21.11 -16.50 11.84
CA ARG A 135 -20.63 -17.54 12.74
C ARG A 135 -19.15 -17.77 12.47
N GLY A 136 -18.32 -17.51 13.46
CA GLY A 136 -16.87 -17.69 13.38
C GLY A 136 -16.10 -16.86 14.38
N ALA A 137 -14.79 -17.09 14.40
CA ALA A 137 -13.87 -16.26 15.17
C ALA A 137 -13.29 -15.16 14.29
N LEU A 138 -12.94 -14.03 14.91
CA LEU A 138 -12.33 -12.89 14.24
C LEU A 138 -11.10 -12.44 15.03
N ILE A 139 -9.98 -12.38 14.32
CA ILE A 139 -8.74 -11.77 14.80
C ILE A 139 -8.39 -10.59 13.92
N ASP A 140 -7.82 -9.55 14.51
CA ASP A 140 -7.21 -8.42 13.83
C ASP A 140 -5.70 -8.58 13.84
N LEU A 141 -5.06 -8.45 12.68
CA LEU A 141 -3.62 -8.37 12.56
C LEU A 141 -3.26 -7.09 11.81
N ASP A 142 -2.69 -6.11 12.51
CA ASP A 142 -2.31 -4.80 11.94
C ASP A 142 -3.45 -4.10 11.16
N GLY A 143 -4.69 -4.18 11.66
CA GLY A 143 -5.87 -3.61 11.00
C GLY A 143 -6.47 -4.47 9.89
N VAL A 144 -6.00 -5.71 9.74
CA VAL A 144 -6.53 -6.72 8.82
C VAL A 144 -7.36 -7.73 9.62
N GLY A 145 -8.68 -7.68 9.48
CA GLY A 145 -9.60 -8.64 10.07
C GLY A 145 -9.58 -9.97 9.32
N ILE A 146 -9.30 -11.04 10.04
CA ILE A 146 -9.24 -12.41 9.55
C ILE A 146 -10.35 -13.20 10.25
N VAL A 147 -11.34 -13.61 9.46
CA VAL A 147 -12.45 -14.45 9.93
C VAL A 147 -12.05 -15.91 9.75
N ILE A 148 -12.35 -16.73 10.76
CA ILE A 148 -12.20 -18.19 10.70
C ILE A 148 -13.59 -18.79 10.92
N MET A 149 -14.09 -19.49 9.91
CA MET A 149 -15.42 -20.08 9.85
C MET A 149 -15.31 -21.60 9.67
N GLY A 150 -16.30 -22.34 10.13
CA GLY A 150 -16.40 -23.78 9.94
C GLY A 150 -17.60 -24.32 10.71
N LEU A 151 -17.94 -25.60 10.53
CA LEU A 151 -18.81 -26.32 11.46
C LEU A 151 -18.14 -26.44 12.85
N SER A 152 -18.97 -26.74 13.86
CA SER A 152 -18.56 -26.79 15.27
C SER A 152 -17.44 -27.79 15.58
N ASP A 153 -17.25 -28.78 14.71
CA ASP A 153 -16.28 -29.87 14.89
C ASP A 153 -14.90 -29.57 14.26
N TYR A 154 -14.72 -28.39 13.64
CA TYR A 154 -13.47 -28.03 12.91
C TYR A 154 -12.52 -27.13 13.70
N ASP A 155 -12.55 -27.16 15.03
CA ASP A 155 -11.53 -26.53 15.89
C ASP A 155 -11.23 -25.04 15.59
N ILE A 156 -12.27 -24.25 15.27
CA ILE A 156 -12.16 -22.80 14.98
C ILE A 156 -11.35 -22.08 16.05
N ALA A 157 -11.63 -22.35 17.33
CA ALA A 157 -10.95 -21.72 18.45
C ALA A 157 -9.45 -22.08 18.46
N THR A 158 -9.07 -23.33 18.18
CA THR A 158 -7.66 -23.76 18.12
C THR A 158 -6.87 -22.93 17.11
N HIS A 159 -7.38 -22.81 15.89
CA HIS A 159 -6.73 -22.00 14.85
C HIS A 159 -6.71 -20.51 15.19
N THR A 160 -7.75 -20.01 15.84
CA THR A 160 -7.84 -18.62 16.31
C THR A 160 -6.74 -18.30 17.32
N PHE A 161 -6.58 -19.13 18.35
CA PHE A 161 -5.60 -18.89 19.40
C PHE A 161 -4.16 -19.11 18.92
N LEU A 162 -3.91 -20.04 17.99
CA LEU A 162 -2.58 -20.22 17.37
C LEU A 162 -2.17 -19.08 16.43
N LEU A 163 -3.15 -18.42 15.81
CA LEU A 163 -2.90 -17.18 15.06
C LEU A 163 -2.77 -15.96 15.99
N LEU A 164 -3.40 -15.97 17.16
CA LEU A 164 -3.27 -14.93 18.18
C LEU A 164 -1.85 -14.84 18.77
N GLU A 165 -1.04 -15.89 18.62
CA GLU A 165 0.39 -15.90 18.92
C GLU A 165 1.21 -15.03 17.95
N MET A 166 0.65 -14.65 16.80
CA MET A 166 1.32 -13.70 15.90
C MET A 166 1.44 -12.33 16.56
N ASN A 167 2.52 -11.62 16.26
CA ASN A 167 2.76 -10.29 16.82
C ASN A 167 1.64 -9.31 16.40
N ARG A 168 1.20 -8.46 17.32
CA ARG A 168 0.08 -7.51 17.14
C ARG A 168 -1.26 -8.14 16.76
N ALA A 169 -1.38 -9.46 16.80
CA ALA A 169 -2.67 -10.13 16.65
C ALA A 169 -3.55 -9.81 17.85
N ARG A 170 -4.79 -9.38 17.61
CA ARG A 170 -5.79 -9.04 18.63
C ARG A 170 -7.04 -9.86 18.38
N ILE A 171 -7.60 -10.45 19.43
CA ILE A 171 -8.88 -11.16 19.30
C ILE A 171 -10.03 -10.14 19.34
N HIS A 172 -11.00 -10.32 18.46
CA HIS A 172 -12.24 -9.55 18.44
C HIS A 172 -13.41 -10.39 18.93
N SER A 173 -13.61 -11.55 18.31
CA SER A 173 -14.69 -12.50 18.64
C SER A 173 -14.18 -13.94 18.54
N ASN A 174 -14.80 -14.85 19.29
CA ASN A 174 -14.44 -16.28 19.26
C ASN A 174 -15.46 -17.18 18.54
N ASP A 175 -16.71 -16.74 18.38
CA ASP A 175 -17.79 -17.61 17.87
C ASP A 175 -18.87 -16.82 17.09
N TRP A 176 -19.12 -15.58 17.49
CA TRP A 176 -20.15 -14.73 16.89
C TRP A 176 -19.60 -13.35 16.54
N ILE A 177 -19.79 -12.93 15.29
CA ILE A 177 -19.30 -11.64 14.78
C ILE A 177 -20.49 -10.87 14.26
N TYR A 178 -20.68 -9.66 14.80
CA TYR A 178 -21.64 -8.74 14.25
C TYR A 178 -21.00 -7.93 13.12
N VAL A 179 -21.75 -7.75 12.03
CA VAL A 179 -21.29 -7.07 10.83
C VAL A 179 -22.28 -5.98 10.44
N GLU A 180 -21.77 -4.76 10.32
CA GLU A 180 -22.50 -3.57 9.92
C GLU A 180 -21.94 -3.01 8.61
N GLN A 181 -22.83 -2.67 7.69
CA GLN A 181 -22.48 -1.99 6.45
C GLN A 181 -22.66 -0.47 6.59
N LEU A 182 -21.55 0.24 6.78
CA LEU A 182 -21.55 1.69 6.95
C LEU A 182 -21.45 2.39 5.60
N GLY A 183 -22.48 3.14 5.20
CA GLY A 183 -22.47 3.97 3.98
C GLY A 183 -23.21 3.37 2.75
N GLY A 184 -24.22 2.53 2.97
CA GLY A 184 -25.04 1.93 1.90
C GLY A 184 -24.33 0.82 1.11
N GLU A 185 -24.86 0.43 -0.05
CA GLU A 185 -24.30 -0.66 -0.90
C GLU A 185 -22.81 -0.47 -1.24
N LYS A 186 -22.36 0.78 -1.32
CA LYS A 186 -20.95 1.19 -1.60
C LYS A 186 -20.13 1.47 -0.32
N GLY A 187 -20.67 1.10 0.84
CA GLY A 187 -20.13 1.35 2.17
C GLY A 187 -18.93 0.48 2.55
N ARG A 188 -18.49 0.59 3.81
CA ARG A 188 -17.45 -0.25 4.40
C ARG A 188 -18.09 -1.29 5.33
N ILE A 189 -17.53 -2.49 5.32
CA ILE A 189 -17.88 -3.54 6.29
C ILE A 189 -17.09 -3.28 7.58
N SER A 190 -17.82 -3.02 8.67
CA SER A 190 -17.27 -2.86 10.01
C SER A 190 -17.79 -3.97 10.91
N THR A 191 -16.99 -4.43 11.86
CA THR A 191 -17.42 -5.44 12.83
C THR A 191 -17.65 -4.83 14.20
N LEU A 192 -18.59 -5.40 14.97
CA LEU A 192 -18.72 -5.13 16.41
C LEU A 192 -18.72 -6.45 17.17
N ILE A 193 -18.28 -6.39 18.43
CA ILE A 193 -18.31 -7.54 19.32
C ILE A 193 -19.74 -7.83 19.77
N SER A 194 -20.08 -9.11 19.85
CA SER A 194 -21.37 -9.57 20.35
C SER A 194 -21.38 -9.98 21.82
N GLU A 195 -20.23 -10.39 22.38
CA GLU A 195 -20.12 -10.97 23.73
C GLU A 195 -19.11 -10.22 24.59
N ARG A 196 -19.40 -10.06 25.88
CA ARG A 196 -18.47 -9.43 26.83
C ARG A 196 -17.32 -10.36 27.19
N LYS A 197 -17.64 -11.62 27.44
CA LYS A 197 -16.68 -12.70 27.73
C LYS A 197 -16.95 -13.88 26.81
N PHE A 198 -15.93 -14.63 26.46
CA PHE A 198 -16.04 -15.72 25.49
C PHE A 198 -16.35 -17.04 26.17
N LEU A 199 -17.38 -17.73 25.71
CA LEU A 199 -17.62 -19.13 26.08
C LEU A 199 -16.71 -20.03 25.22
N ILE A 200 -15.72 -20.69 25.85
CA ILE A 200 -14.69 -21.46 25.15
C ILE A 200 -14.69 -22.91 25.63
N HIS A 201 -14.49 -23.84 24.70
CA HIS A 201 -14.38 -25.26 25.01
C HIS A 201 -13.04 -25.58 25.71
N LYS A 202 -13.07 -26.49 26.70
CA LYS A 202 -11.90 -26.83 27.53
C LYS A 202 -10.69 -27.36 26.76
N ASN A 203 -10.88 -27.92 25.57
CA ASN A 203 -9.80 -28.46 24.74
C ASN A 203 -8.72 -27.40 24.40
N ILE A 204 -9.09 -26.11 24.38
CA ILE A 204 -8.13 -25.02 24.11
C ILE A 204 -6.99 -24.99 25.14
N SER A 205 -7.23 -25.48 26.36
CA SER A 205 -6.24 -25.53 27.44
C SER A 205 -5.06 -26.48 27.13
N GLN A 206 -5.21 -27.35 26.14
CA GLN A 206 -4.17 -28.30 25.73
C GLN A 206 -3.18 -27.67 24.72
N ILE A 207 -3.50 -26.50 24.16
CA ILE A 207 -2.70 -25.86 23.10
C ILE A 207 -1.43 -25.23 23.68
N SER A 208 -1.54 -24.55 24.83
CA SER A 208 -0.39 -23.92 25.47
C SER A 208 -0.54 -23.87 26.99
N GLN A 209 0.59 -23.89 27.70
CA GLN A 209 0.63 -23.77 29.15
C GLN A 209 -0.09 -22.51 29.65
N ARG A 210 -0.02 -21.43 28.87
CA ARG A 210 -0.67 -20.18 29.22
C ARG A 210 -2.19 -20.26 29.15
N LEU A 211 -2.75 -20.88 28.12
CA LEU A 211 -4.20 -21.09 28.02
C LEU A 211 -4.70 -22.02 29.12
N ARG A 212 -3.88 -22.99 29.54
CA ARG A 212 -4.15 -23.82 30.71
C ARG A 212 -4.26 -23.00 32.00
N LEU A 213 -3.34 -22.07 32.24
CA LEU A 213 -3.40 -21.18 33.41
C LEU A 213 -4.63 -20.25 33.39
N LEU A 214 -5.06 -19.80 32.21
CA LEU A 214 -6.30 -19.03 32.06
C LEU A 214 -7.52 -19.90 32.35
N TYR A 215 -7.58 -21.10 31.78
CA TYR A 215 -8.63 -22.08 32.04
C TYR A 215 -8.79 -22.38 33.54
N GLU A 216 -7.69 -22.53 34.26
CA GLU A 216 -7.71 -22.79 35.72
C GLU A 216 -8.40 -21.66 36.49
N LYS A 217 -8.14 -20.40 36.12
CA LYS A 217 -8.74 -19.19 36.73
C LYS A 217 -10.18 -18.92 36.30
N CYS A 218 -10.60 -19.46 35.16
CA CYS A 218 -11.93 -19.19 34.61
C CYS A 218 -13.01 -20.01 35.30
N LYS A 219 -14.22 -19.44 35.30
CA LYS A 219 -15.44 -20.12 35.72
C LYS A 219 -15.83 -21.17 34.69
N LYS A 220 -16.24 -22.35 35.14
CA LYS A 220 -16.41 -23.56 34.29
C LYS A 220 -17.87 -24.03 34.29
N VAL A 221 -18.37 -24.42 33.13
CA VAL A 221 -19.70 -25.02 32.93
C VAL A 221 -19.55 -26.18 31.97
N ASN A 222 -19.79 -27.40 32.46
CA ASN A 222 -19.61 -28.64 31.70
C ASN A 222 -18.22 -28.70 31.03
N ASP A 223 -18.17 -28.82 29.70
CA ASP A 223 -16.93 -28.84 28.91
C ASP A 223 -16.44 -27.46 28.46
N TYR A 224 -17.03 -26.39 29.01
CA TYR A 224 -16.75 -25.01 28.62
C TYR A 224 -16.32 -24.16 29.83
N PHE A 225 -15.73 -23.01 29.54
CA PHE A 225 -15.40 -21.99 30.52
C PHE A 225 -15.60 -20.59 29.93
N ILE A 226 -15.86 -19.62 30.79
CA ILE A 226 -15.98 -18.21 30.39
C ILE A 226 -14.62 -17.53 30.53
N LEU A 227 -14.04 -17.09 29.41
CA LEU A 227 -12.81 -16.34 29.35
C LEU A 227 -13.08 -14.84 29.16
N ASP A 228 -12.58 -14.02 30.07
CA ASP A 228 -12.47 -12.58 29.80
C ASP A 228 -11.35 -12.35 28.77
N PRO A 229 -11.64 -11.76 27.59
CA PRO A 229 -10.61 -11.54 26.58
C PRO A 229 -9.46 -10.66 27.07
N LEU A 230 -9.71 -9.77 28.04
CA LEU A 230 -8.66 -8.94 28.64
C LEU A 230 -7.69 -9.75 29.49
N TRP A 231 -8.03 -10.97 29.90
CA TRP A 231 -7.09 -11.83 30.63
C TRP A 231 -6.04 -12.50 29.73
N ILE A 232 -6.17 -12.38 28.40
CA ILE A 232 -5.18 -12.91 27.47
C ILE A 232 -3.86 -12.13 27.63
N GLU A 233 -3.82 -10.81 27.37
CA GLU A 233 -2.68 -9.89 27.68
C GLU A 233 -3.15 -8.44 27.90
N GLY A 234 -4.34 -8.25 28.45
CA GLY A 234 -4.93 -6.92 28.58
C GLY A 234 -5.44 -6.36 27.26
N LYS A 235 -5.52 -5.03 27.18
CA LYS A 235 -6.14 -4.31 26.06
C LYS A 235 -5.38 -4.46 24.75
N GLU A 236 -4.09 -4.79 24.78
CA GLU A 236 -3.26 -4.93 23.58
C GLU A 236 -3.56 -6.18 22.76
N LYS A 237 -4.25 -7.19 23.34
CA LYS A 237 -4.66 -8.42 22.66
C LYS A 237 -6.15 -8.48 22.35
N TYR A 238 -6.89 -7.40 22.56
CA TYR A 238 -8.34 -7.34 22.37
C TYR A 238 -8.73 -6.12 21.55
N ILE A 239 -9.71 -6.25 20.65
CA ILE A 239 -10.18 -5.15 19.82
C ILE A 239 -11.69 -5.18 19.63
N ASN A 240 -12.31 -3.99 19.65
CA ASN A 240 -13.76 -3.88 19.55
C ASN A 240 -14.31 -3.84 18.12
N THR A 241 -13.48 -3.51 17.14
CA THR A 241 -13.89 -3.38 15.75
C THR A 241 -12.70 -3.59 14.82
N THR A 242 -12.89 -4.28 13.71
CA THR A 242 -11.89 -4.40 12.64
C THR A 242 -12.58 -4.48 11.27
N ARG A 243 -11.78 -4.59 10.21
CA ARG A 243 -12.23 -4.70 8.82
C ARG A 243 -11.91 -6.08 8.28
N ILE A 244 -12.92 -6.84 7.93
CA ILE A 244 -12.75 -8.17 7.33
C ILE A 244 -12.06 -8.04 5.98
N ARG A 245 -10.95 -8.78 5.82
CA ARG A 245 -10.12 -8.83 4.60
C ARG A 245 -9.80 -10.24 4.16
N VAL A 246 -9.80 -11.18 5.09
CA VAL A 246 -9.55 -12.60 4.81
C VAL A 246 -10.62 -13.42 5.52
N ILE A 247 -11.15 -14.43 4.84
CA ILE A 247 -12.05 -15.42 5.40
C ILE A 247 -11.43 -16.80 5.15
N PHE A 248 -11.17 -17.54 6.21
CA PHE A 248 -10.78 -18.95 6.16
C PHE A 248 -12.00 -19.82 6.48
N ILE A 249 -12.32 -20.74 5.58
CA ILE A 249 -13.38 -21.73 5.76
C ILE A 249 -12.71 -23.07 6.03
N LEU A 250 -12.93 -23.59 7.23
CA LEU A 250 -12.39 -24.85 7.70
C LEU A 250 -13.35 -25.99 7.32
N GLU A 251 -12.83 -26.97 6.60
CA GLU A 251 -13.58 -28.17 6.22
C GLU A 251 -12.59 -29.34 6.04
N SER A 252 -13.03 -30.56 6.35
CA SER A 252 -12.21 -31.75 6.19
C SER A 252 -12.52 -32.44 4.86
N ASN A 253 -11.50 -32.61 4.02
CA ASN A 253 -11.57 -33.43 2.82
C ASN A 253 -10.32 -34.32 2.69
N PRO A 254 -10.37 -35.56 3.21
CA PRO A 254 -9.24 -36.49 3.15
C PRO A 254 -8.76 -36.83 1.73
N ASN A 255 -9.64 -36.72 0.73
CA ASN A 255 -9.33 -37.04 -0.66
C ASN A 255 -8.67 -35.89 -1.42
N ALA A 256 -8.69 -34.67 -0.87
CA ALA A 256 -8.00 -33.53 -1.46
C ALA A 256 -6.52 -33.53 -1.08
N GLU A 257 -5.63 -33.46 -2.06
CA GLU A 257 -4.18 -33.36 -1.82
C GLU A 257 -3.80 -31.99 -1.24
N GLU A 258 -4.49 -30.93 -1.67
CA GLU A 258 -4.22 -29.54 -1.29
C GLU A 258 -4.61 -29.21 0.17
N VAL A 259 -3.79 -28.37 0.82
CA VAL A 259 -4.02 -27.86 2.19
C VAL A 259 -4.91 -26.62 2.18
N VAL A 260 -4.81 -25.82 1.13
CA VAL A 260 -5.53 -24.56 0.97
C VAL A 260 -5.95 -24.38 -0.49
N LYS A 261 -7.14 -23.82 -0.68
CA LYS A 261 -7.60 -23.36 -1.99
C LYS A 261 -8.26 -22.00 -1.84
N ARG A 262 -7.85 -21.01 -2.64
CA ARG A 262 -8.57 -19.73 -2.70
C ARG A 262 -9.86 -19.92 -3.49
N LEU A 263 -11.01 -19.60 -2.90
CA LEU A 263 -12.31 -19.85 -3.50
C LEU A 263 -12.73 -18.70 -4.43
N THR A 264 -13.33 -19.06 -5.57
CA THR A 264 -14.12 -18.12 -6.39
C THR A 264 -15.42 -17.75 -5.67
N LYS A 265 -16.09 -16.68 -6.14
CA LYS A 265 -17.40 -16.27 -5.60
C LYS A 265 -18.43 -17.40 -5.65
N LYS A 266 -18.47 -18.13 -6.76
CA LYS A 266 -19.41 -19.24 -6.97
C LYS A 266 -19.11 -20.40 -6.02
N GLU A 267 -17.83 -20.77 -5.88
CA GLU A 267 -17.43 -21.83 -4.95
C GLU A 267 -17.70 -21.44 -3.50
N PHE A 268 -17.42 -20.18 -3.12
CA PHE A 268 -17.70 -19.68 -1.78
C PHE A 268 -19.19 -19.78 -1.43
N ILE A 269 -20.05 -19.25 -2.29
CA ILE A 269 -21.50 -19.28 -2.07
C ILE A 269 -22.01 -20.73 -2.00
N ASN A 270 -21.57 -21.59 -2.93
CA ASN A 270 -21.95 -23.01 -2.92
C ASN A 270 -21.52 -23.73 -1.64
N SER A 271 -20.35 -23.40 -1.09
CA SER A 271 -19.85 -23.99 0.16
C SER A 271 -20.70 -23.63 1.37
N LEU A 272 -21.39 -22.47 1.33
CA LEU A 272 -22.29 -22.03 2.40
C LEU A 272 -23.71 -22.60 2.25
N THR A 273 -24.20 -22.78 1.03
CA THR A 273 -25.60 -23.20 0.79
C THR A 273 -25.78 -24.71 0.77
N ASN A 274 -24.78 -25.46 0.30
CA ASN A 274 -24.92 -26.91 0.04
C ASN A 274 -24.32 -27.78 1.16
N GLY A 275 -23.91 -27.17 2.28
CA GLY A 275 -23.33 -27.87 3.43
C GLY A 275 -24.37 -28.49 4.37
N LYS A 276 -23.89 -29.21 5.41
CA LYS A 276 -24.75 -29.84 6.43
C LYS A 276 -25.57 -28.84 7.27
N GLU A 277 -25.06 -27.61 7.40
CA GLU A 277 -25.71 -26.49 8.09
C GLU A 277 -25.62 -25.26 7.17
N PRO A 278 -26.74 -24.77 6.61
CA PRO A 278 -26.74 -23.59 5.75
C PRO A 278 -26.07 -22.39 6.42
N PHE A 279 -25.18 -21.73 5.69
CA PHE A 279 -24.39 -20.58 6.13
C PHE A 279 -23.57 -20.81 7.41
N LEU A 280 -23.34 -22.08 7.79
CA LEU A 280 -22.60 -22.50 8.98
C LEU A 280 -23.17 -21.95 10.30
N ASN A 281 -24.46 -21.61 10.33
CA ASN A 281 -25.12 -20.93 11.45
C ASN A 281 -26.09 -21.87 12.20
N PRO A 282 -25.74 -22.34 13.42
CA PRO A 282 -26.58 -23.26 14.19
C PRO A 282 -27.65 -22.57 15.05
N HIS A 283 -27.70 -21.24 15.09
CA HIS A 283 -28.57 -20.48 16.00
C HIS A 283 -29.92 -20.08 15.39
N ILE A 284 -30.27 -20.61 14.22
CA ILE A 284 -31.49 -20.27 13.49
C ILE A 284 -32.71 -20.85 14.24
N LEU A 285 -33.60 -19.97 14.76
CA LEU A 285 -34.86 -20.37 15.41
C LEU A 285 -36.02 -20.54 14.42
N VAL A 286 -36.07 -19.67 13.42
CA VAL A 286 -37.10 -19.63 12.38
C VAL A 286 -36.41 -19.60 11.02
N ASN A 287 -36.81 -20.51 10.13
CA ASN A 287 -36.27 -20.58 8.79
C ASN A 287 -37.30 -19.99 7.80
N SER A 288 -36.92 -18.93 7.09
CA SER A 288 -37.75 -18.24 6.11
C SER A 288 -37.00 -18.16 4.76
N SER A 289 -37.73 -18.13 3.64
CA SER A 289 -37.11 -17.91 2.33
C SER A 289 -36.43 -16.53 2.26
N ARG A 290 -37.08 -15.50 2.82
CA ARG A 290 -36.56 -14.14 2.91
C ARG A 290 -35.20 -14.07 3.62
N ARG A 291 -35.03 -14.79 4.73
CA ARG A 291 -33.75 -14.87 5.46
C ARG A 291 -32.66 -15.48 4.62
N THR A 292 -32.97 -16.58 3.94
CA THR A 292 -32.02 -17.28 3.06
C THR A 292 -31.51 -16.33 1.97
N ASP A 293 -32.40 -15.53 1.38
CA ASP A 293 -32.05 -14.53 0.37
C ASP A 293 -31.17 -13.40 0.94
N LEU A 294 -31.47 -12.92 2.16
CA LEU A 294 -30.68 -11.90 2.84
C LEU A 294 -29.27 -12.40 3.18
N GLU A 295 -29.15 -13.64 3.71
CA GLU A 295 -27.86 -14.26 4.00
C GLU A 295 -27.04 -14.49 2.71
N PHE A 296 -27.70 -14.87 1.61
CA PHE A 296 -27.06 -15.01 0.30
C PHE A 296 -26.47 -13.70 -0.22
N GLU A 297 -27.25 -12.62 -0.24
CA GLU A 297 -26.78 -11.31 -0.70
C GLU A 297 -25.70 -10.73 0.25
N PHE A 298 -25.80 -11.00 1.56
CA PHE A 298 -24.76 -10.63 2.52
C PHE A 298 -23.40 -11.28 2.19
N TYR A 299 -23.34 -12.60 1.99
CA TYR A 299 -22.08 -13.28 1.68
C TYR A 299 -21.56 -12.96 0.27
N LYS A 300 -22.46 -12.65 -0.66
CA LYS A 300 -22.10 -12.15 -1.99
C LYS A 300 -21.42 -10.77 -1.90
N ASN A 301 -21.87 -9.92 -0.98
CA ASN A 301 -21.30 -8.60 -0.73
C ASN A 301 -19.97 -8.69 0.04
N ILE A 302 -19.85 -9.55 1.06
CA ILE A 302 -18.60 -9.67 1.82
C ILE A 302 -17.44 -10.15 0.95
N TYR A 303 -17.71 -11.06 -0.01
CA TYR A 303 -16.71 -11.54 -0.97
C TYR A 303 -16.07 -10.41 -1.79
N GLN A 304 -16.78 -9.29 -2.03
CA GLN A 304 -16.23 -8.15 -2.76
C GLN A 304 -15.10 -7.44 -1.98
N TYR A 305 -15.07 -7.58 -0.66
CA TYR A 305 -14.18 -6.85 0.23
C TYR A 305 -13.12 -7.73 0.91
N SER A 306 -13.25 -9.06 0.80
CA SER A 306 -12.38 -10.05 1.45
C SER A 306 -11.97 -11.18 0.52
N ALA A 307 -10.74 -11.67 0.66
CA ALA A 307 -10.31 -12.91 0.03
C ALA A 307 -10.78 -14.12 0.84
N VAL A 308 -11.35 -15.12 0.17
CA VAL A 308 -11.87 -16.33 0.80
C VAL A 308 -11.00 -17.52 0.45
N TYR A 309 -10.64 -18.30 1.48
CA TYR A 309 -9.80 -19.48 1.36
C TYR A 309 -10.48 -20.65 2.06
N TRP A 310 -10.57 -21.77 1.37
CA TRP A 310 -10.87 -23.07 1.94
C TRP A 310 -9.60 -23.69 2.51
N ILE A 311 -9.68 -24.25 3.71
CA ILE A 311 -8.58 -24.85 4.45
C ILE A 311 -8.96 -26.28 4.81
N ASN A 312 -8.12 -27.23 4.37
CA ASN A 312 -8.35 -28.64 4.59
C ASN A 312 -7.90 -29.06 6.00
N THR A 313 -8.85 -29.27 6.90
CA THR A 313 -8.55 -29.68 8.29
C THR A 313 -8.16 -31.15 8.43
N SER A 314 -8.16 -31.94 7.34
CA SER A 314 -7.66 -33.33 7.36
C SER A 314 -6.13 -33.40 7.33
N LYS A 315 -5.44 -32.26 7.13
CA LYS A 315 -3.98 -32.16 7.05
C LYS A 315 -3.36 -31.90 8.43
N PRO A 316 -2.06 -32.18 8.63
CA PRO A 316 -1.39 -31.92 9.91
C PRO A 316 -1.52 -30.45 10.35
N LEU A 317 -1.81 -30.21 11.63
CA LEU A 317 -2.06 -28.88 12.21
C LEU A 317 -0.92 -27.88 11.91
N PHE A 318 0.34 -28.32 11.98
CA PHE A 318 1.50 -27.47 11.68
C PHE A 318 1.49 -26.97 10.23
N GLU A 319 1.10 -27.81 9.28
CA GLU A 319 1.05 -27.47 7.85
C GLU A 319 -0.07 -26.46 7.57
N ILE A 320 -1.25 -26.68 8.17
CA ILE A 320 -2.37 -25.75 8.10
C ILE A 320 -1.96 -24.38 8.66
N GLN A 321 -1.36 -24.35 9.85
CA GLN A 321 -0.94 -23.11 10.49
C GLN A 321 0.14 -22.37 9.71
N LYS A 322 1.14 -23.09 9.20
CA LYS A 322 2.18 -22.52 8.33
C LYS A 322 1.56 -21.87 7.09
N THR A 323 0.58 -22.54 6.49
CA THR A 323 -0.12 -22.07 5.29
C THR A 323 -0.96 -20.82 5.56
N MET A 324 -1.78 -20.81 6.61
CA MET A 324 -2.55 -19.62 7.01
C MET A 324 -1.62 -18.43 7.29
N LYS A 325 -0.55 -18.65 8.08
CA LYS A 325 0.46 -17.61 8.39
C LYS A 325 1.17 -17.10 7.13
N ASN A 326 1.47 -17.97 6.16
CA ASN A 326 2.08 -17.57 4.90
C ASN A 326 1.15 -16.68 4.07
N ILE A 327 -0.13 -17.03 3.93
CA ILE A 327 -1.12 -16.20 3.22
C ILE A 327 -1.23 -14.82 3.86
N ILE A 328 -1.29 -14.78 5.20
CA ILE A 328 -1.39 -13.54 5.96
C ILE A 328 -0.13 -12.66 5.77
N ASN A 329 1.06 -13.27 5.84
CA ASN A 329 2.33 -12.55 5.74
C ASN A 329 2.69 -12.13 4.31
N SER A 330 2.38 -12.97 3.31
CA SER A 330 2.67 -12.68 1.90
C SER A 330 1.80 -11.54 1.36
N LYS A 331 0.69 -11.24 2.05
CA LYS A 331 -0.35 -10.30 1.61
C LYS A 331 -0.91 -10.65 0.22
N GLU A 332 -0.82 -11.91 -0.19
CA GLU A 332 -1.34 -12.41 -1.46
C GLU A 332 -2.85 -12.25 -1.56
N TYR A 333 -3.57 -12.24 -0.44
CA TYR A 333 -5.00 -11.93 -0.39
C TYR A 333 -5.33 -10.51 -0.91
N LEU A 334 -4.35 -9.60 -1.00
CA LEU A 334 -4.51 -8.30 -1.65
C LEU A 334 -4.48 -8.40 -3.19
N GLN A 335 -3.97 -9.49 -3.76
CA GLN A 335 -4.01 -9.75 -5.19
C GLN A 335 -5.42 -10.20 -5.59
N MET A 336 -5.95 -9.66 -6.69
CA MET A 336 -7.28 -9.97 -7.21
C MET A 336 -7.26 -11.20 -8.13
N PHE A 337 -8.33 -12.00 -8.09
CA PHE A 337 -8.56 -13.18 -8.96
C PHE A 337 -8.49 -12.81 -10.46
N ASP A 338 -8.03 -13.72 -11.32
CA ASP A 338 -7.99 -13.51 -12.78
C ASP A 338 -9.40 -13.43 -13.40
N ASP A 339 -10.38 -14.20 -12.93
CA ASP A 339 -11.79 -14.07 -13.36
C ASP A 339 -12.41 -12.71 -12.96
N PHE A 340 -11.92 -12.14 -11.86
CA PHE A 340 -12.31 -10.79 -11.44
C PHE A 340 -11.64 -9.74 -12.33
N LYS A 341 -10.42 -9.98 -12.86
CA LYS A 341 -9.78 -9.07 -13.82
C LYS A 341 -10.55 -8.98 -15.13
N GLU A 342 -11.08 -10.08 -15.67
CA GLU A 342 -11.88 -10.02 -16.91
C GLU A 342 -13.24 -9.35 -16.68
N THR A 343 -13.93 -9.70 -15.58
CA THR A 343 -15.20 -9.08 -15.21
C THR A 343 -15.04 -7.58 -14.92
N LEU A 344 -14.01 -7.20 -14.16
CA LEU A 344 -13.67 -5.78 -13.95
C LEU A 344 -13.23 -5.11 -15.24
N LYS A 345 -12.46 -5.78 -16.12
CA LYS A 345 -12.05 -5.20 -17.40
C LYS A 345 -13.29 -4.87 -18.25
N MET A 346 -14.31 -5.73 -18.24
CA MET A 346 -15.59 -5.44 -18.89
C MET A 346 -16.34 -4.28 -18.21
N GLU A 347 -16.54 -4.30 -16.88
CA GLU A 347 -17.18 -3.20 -16.15
C GLU A 347 -16.43 -1.86 -16.31
N PHE A 348 -15.10 -1.90 -16.30
CA PHE A 348 -14.25 -0.73 -16.51
C PHE A 348 -14.36 -0.19 -17.92
N ASN A 349 -14.35 -1.08 -18.92
CA ASN A 349 -14.60 -0.69 -20.30
C ASN A 349 -15.96 0.01 -20.44
N GLU A 350 -17.00 -0.44 -19.74
CA GLU A 350 -18.28 0.24 -19.74
C GLU A 350 -18.25 1.62 -19.07
N VAL A 351 -17.54 1.76 -17.95
CA VAL A 351 -17.36 3.08 -17.30
C VAL A 351 -16.56 4.03 -18.19
N LEU A 352 -15.48 3.55 -18.80
CA LEU A 352 -14.63 4.33 -19.69
C LEU A 352 -15.37 4.76 -20.96
N LYS A 353 -16.28 3.92 -21.50
CA LYS A 353 -17.17 4.30 -22.61
C LYS A 353 -18.09 5.48 -22.29
N LYS A 354 -18.40 5.73 -21.01
CA LYS A 354 -19.20 6.89 -20.57
C LYS A 354 -18.38 8.18 -20.47
N ILE A 355 -17.06 8.10 -20.60
CA ILE A 355 -16.17 9.26 -20.53
C ILE A 355 -15.87 9.74 -21.95
N ASP A 356 -16.31 10.96 -22.25
CA ASP A 356 -15.97 11.64 -23.50
C ASP A 356 -14.71 12.49 -23.33
N LEU A 357 -13.58 11.96 -23.84
CA LEU A 357 -12.28 12.64 -23.81
C LEU A 357 -12.28 13.96 -24.60
N GLN A 358 -13.03 14.05 -25.69
CA GLN A 358 -13.11 15.27 -26.50
C GLN A 358 -13.92 16.34 -25.77
N LYS A 359 -14.99 15.97 -25.08
CA LYS A 359 -15.74 16.89 -24.21
C LYS A 359 -14.86 17.44 -23.08
N ILE A 360 -14.07 16.59 -22.41
CA ILE A 360 -13.10 17.03 -21.39
C ILE A 360 -12.10 18.00 -22.01
N LYS A 361 -11.46 17.61 -23.11
CA LYS A 361 -10.47 18.45 -23.81
C LYS A 361 -11.06 19.81 -24.19
N ALA A 362 -12.24 19.85 -24.79
CA ALA A 362 -12.92 21.08 -25.18
C ALA A 362 -13.23 21.99 -23.97
N ALA A 363 -13.71 21.42 -22.87
CA ALA A 363 -13.96 22.18 -21.64
C ALA A 363 -12.67 22.81 -21.08
N ILE A 364 -11.56 22.08 -21.08
CA ILE A 364 -10.26 22.58 -20.63
C ILE A 364 -9.69 23.64 -21.58
N SER A 365 -9.82 23.45 -22.90
CA SER A 365 -9.35 24.43 -23.89
C SER A 365 -10.07 25.77 -23.81
N GLN A 366 -11.31 25.81 -23.30
CA GLN A 366 -12.08 27.05 -23.09
C GLN A 366 -11.76 27.75 -21.76
N LEU A 367 -11.15 27.06 -20.77
CA LEU A 367 -10.85 27.64 -19.46
C LEU A 367 -10.08 28.96 -19.52
N PRO A 368 -9.02 29.11 -20.33
CA PRO A 368 -8.25 30.35 -20.35
C PRO A 368 -9.12 31.61 -20.54
N GLU A 369 -10.19 31.52 -21.33
CA GLU A 369 -11.05 32.65 -21.70
C GLU A 369 -12.12 32.97 -20.65
N GLN A 370 -12.26 32.15 -19.61
CA GLN A 370 -13.29 32.35 -18.59
C GLN A 370 -12.93 33.49 -17.62
N LYS A 371 -13.95 34.23 -17.18
CA LYS A 371 -13.79 35.41 -16.30
C LYS A 371 -13.21 35.09 -14.92
N ASN A 372 -13.35 33.86 -14.45
CA ASN A 372 -12.81 33.38 -13.17
C ASN A 372 -11.33 32.94 -13.26
N VAL A 373 -10.71 32.98 -14.44
CA VAL A 373 -9.29 32.64 -14.64
C VAL A 373 -8.46 33.90 -14.75
N SER A 374 -7.61 34.13 -13.77
CA SER A 374 -6.61 35.20 -13.79
C SER A 374 -5.28 34.70 -14.36
N ARG A 375 -4.55 35.59 -15.04
CA ARG A 375 -3.24 35.30 -15.67
C ARG A 375 -2.16 36.28 -15.22
N PRO A 376 -1.88 36.36 -13.91
CA PRO A 376 -0.80 37.21 -13.41
C PRO A 376 0.54 36.84 -14.04
N SER A 377 1.39 37.84 -14.22
CA SER A 377 2.77 37.66 -14.66
C SER A 377 3.55 36.80 -13.65
N PRO A 378 4.67 36.19 -14.08
CA PRO A 378 5.56 35.44 -13.20
C PRO A 378 5.99 36.17 -11.92
N GLU A 379 6.26 37.47 -12.05
CA GLU A 379 6.71 38.33 -10.96
C GLU A 379 5.57 38.65 -9.99
N GLU A 380 4.35 38.85 -10.50
CA GLU A 380 3.16 38.99 -9.66
C GLU A 380 2.86 37.70 -8.88
N ILE A 381 2.91 36.54 -9.55
CA ILE A 381 2.74 35.22 -8.90
C ILE A 381 3.75 35.04 -7.76
N LYS A 382 5.01 35.40 -8.00
CA LYS A 382 6.07 35.35 -6.98
C LYS A 382 5.72 36.22 -5.77
N LYS A 383 5.42 37.51 -5.99
CA LYS A 383 5.06 38.44 -4.92
C LYS A 383 3.83 37.99 -4.12
N MET A 384 2.82 37.45 -4.81
CA MET A 384 1.62 36.88 -4.17
C MET A 384 1.95 35.65 -3.32
N ALA A 385 2.86 34.79 -3.78
CA ALA A 385 3.24 33.57 -3.06
C ALA A 385 4.11 33.86 -1.83
N GLU A 386 5.09 34.75 -1.94
CA GLU A 386 6.06 35.04 -0.87
C GLU A 386 5.42 35.56 0.41
N ILE A 387 4.22 36.18 0.34
CA ILE A 387 3.44 36.61 1.52
C ILE A 387 3.05 35.41 2.41
N TYR A 388 2.91 34.22 1.82
CA TYR A 388 2.55 32.99 2.52
C TYR A 388 3.75 32.10 2.87
N GLY A 389 4.96 32.46 2.41
CA GLY A 389 6.17 31.69 2.66
C GLY A 389 6.90 32.18 3.93
N GLN A 390 7.56 31.26 4.62
CA GLN A 390 8.48 31.60 5.70
C GLN A 390 9.84 31.96 5.11
N LYS A 391 10.26 33.22 5.28
CA LYS A 391 11.58 33.67 4.81
C LYS A 391 12.68 33.04 5.67
N THR A 392 13.73 32.53 5.02
CA THR A 392 14.89 31.94 5.69
C THR A 392 16.02 32.96 5.86
N LYS A 393 17.05 32.61 6.64
CA LYS A 393 18.29 33.39 6.79
C LYS A 393 19.05 33.58 5.47
N PHE A 394 18.78 32.73 4.48
CA PHE A 394 19.38 32.81 3.16
C PHE A 394 18.64 33.77 2.22
N GLY A 395 17.53 34.35 2.66
CA GLY A 395 16.70 35.27 1.88
C GLY A 395 15.69 34.58 0.96
N ASN A 396 15.72 33.25 0.86
CA ASN A 396 14.74 32.45 0.14
C ASN A 396 13.52 32.08 1.03
N TYR A 397 12.55 31.36 0.46
CA TYR A 397 11.27 31.07 1.11
C TYR A 397 11.01 29.57 1.26
N ASN A 398 10.46 29.19 2.41
CA ASN A 398 9.93 27.86 2.71
C ASN A 398 8.40 27.87 2.72
N PHE A 399 7.81 26.91 2.01
CA PHE A 399 6.38 26.66 1.99
C PHE A 399 6.06 25.34 2.70
N VAL A 400 4.84 25.24 3.23
CA VAL A 400 4.37 24.01 3.88
C VAL A 400 3.16 23.48 3.11
N SER A 401 3.13 22.17 2.91
CA SER A 401 1.97 21.45 2.37
C SER A 401 1.34 20.55 3.44
N THR A 402 0.02 20.38 3.42
CA THR A 402 -0.67 19.42 4.29
C THR A 402 -0.28 18.00 3.91
N VAL A 403 -0.29 17.69 2.62
CA VAL A 403 0.16 16.40 2.09
C VAL A 403 1.66 16.44 1.85
N LYS A 404 2.44 15.52 2.43
CA LYS A 404 3.91 15.57 2.39
C LYS A 404 4.55 14.78 1.25
N ASN A 405 3.76 14.03 0.48
CA ASN A 405 4.25 13.10 -0.52
C ASN A 405 3.21 12.86 -1.62
N ARG A 406 3.63 12.21 -2.71
CA ARG A 406 2.73 11.85 -3.80
C ARG A 406 1.64 10.88 -3.34
N SER A 407 0.50 10.94 -4.01
CA SER A 407 -0.70 10.14 -3.85
C SER A 407 -0.73 8.99 -4.86
N ALA A 408 0.36 8.22 -4.92
CA ALA A 408 0.54 7.16 -5.92
C ALA A 408 -0.60 6.11 -5.87
N GLU A 409 -1.03 5.72 -4.67
CA GLU A 409 -2.15 4.78 -4.48
C GLU A 409 -3.52 5.34 -4.91
N LEU A 410 -3.61 6.64 -5.23
CA LEU A 410 -4.83 7.35 -5.62
C LEU A 410 -4.72 7.93 -7.04
N THR A 411 -3.69 7.53 -7.79
CA THR A 411 -3.46 7.98 -9.17
C THR A 411 -3.97 6.94 -10.15
N VAL A 412 -4.82 7.36 -11.09
CA VAL A 412 -5.42 6.49 -12.12
C VAL A 412 -5.15 7.04 -13.51
N TYR A 413 -4.89 6.15 -14.48
CA TYR A 413 -4.71 6.52 -15.90
C TYR A 413 -5.96 6.15 -16.70
N ILE A 414 -6.47 7.11 -17.46
CA ILE A 414 -7.75 7.04 -18.18
C ILE A 414 -7.51 7.27 -19.67
N GLY A 415 -8.00 6.35 -20.50
CA GLY A 415 -7.92 6.39 -21.96
C GLY A 415 -8.08 5.01 -22.57
N SER A 416 -7.56 4.82 -23.79
CA SER A 416 -7.50 3.50 -24.43
C SER A 416 -6.63 2.49 -23.66
N GLU A 417 -6.68 1.22 -24.06
CA GLU A 417 -5.87 0.15 -23.46
C GLU A 417 -4.36 0.47 -23.43
N GLU A 418 -3.89 1.34 -24.33
CA GLU A 418 -2.48 1.73 -24.41
C GLU A 418 -1.99 2.47 -23.15
N VAL A 419 -2.88 3.18 -22.44
CA VAL A 419 -2.52 3.99 -21.27
C VAL A 419 -2.80 3.29 -19.94
N TRP A 420 -3.35 2.07 -19.97
CA TRP A 420 -3.83 1.41 -18.77
C TRP A 420 -2.71 0.98 -17.82
N GLN A 421 -3.02 1.05 -16.52
CA GLN A 421 -2.15 0.50 -15.48
C GLN A 421 -2.36 -1.01 -15.38
N ARG A 422 -1.25 -1.77 -15.38
CA ARG A 422 -1.28 -3.24 -15.32
C ARG A 422 -1.90 -3.80 -14.03
N LYS A 423 -1.72 -3.12 -12.90
CA LYS A 423 -2.20 -3.52 -11.58
C LYS A 423 -2.85 -2.30 -10.92
N LEU A 424 -4.14 -2.42 -10.60
CA LEU A 424 -4.90 -1.44 -9.85
C LEU A 424 -5.15 -1.93 -8.43
N ASN A 425 -5.03 -1.06 -7.45
CA ASN A 425 -5.40 -1.34 -6.07
C ASN A 425 -6.91 -1.05 -5.83
N PRO A 426 -7.50 -1.51 -4.71
CA PRO A 426 -8.92 -1.29 -4.42
C PRO A 426 -9.40 0.16 -4.44
N ARG A 427 -8.54 1.13 -4.05
CA ARG A 427 -8.87 2.55 -4.08
C ARG A 427 -8.90 3.10 -5.50
N GLN A 428 -7.92 2.73 -6.33
CA GLN A 428 -7.89 3.09 -7.76
C GLN A 428 -9.11 2.54 -8.50
N ILE A 429 -9.50 1.30 -8.20
CA ILE A 429 -10.72 0.69 -8.75
C ILE A 429 -11.95 1.51 -8.39
N LYS A 430 -12.07 1.92 -7.12
CA LYS A 430 -13.18 2.78 -6.64
C LYS A 430 -13.19 4.13 -7.36
N ILE A 431 -12.03 4.76 -7.53
CA ILE A 431 -11.87 6.03 -8.26
C ILE A 431 -12.40 5.89 -9.68
N ILE A 432 -11.96 4.86 -10.42
CA ILE A 432 -12.40 4.64 -11.81
C ILE A 432 -13.91 4.40 -11.85
N LYS A 433 -14.49 3.61 -10.94
CA LYS A 433 -15.94 3.36 -10.89
C LYS A 433 -16.77 4.63 -10.70
N ASN A 434 -16.26 5.61 -9.95
CA ASN A 434 -16.94 6.89 -9.68
C ASN A 434 -16.50 8.02 -10.63
N LEU A 435 -15.69 7.70 -11.65
CA LEU A 435 -15.07 8.68 -12.53
C LEU A 435 -16.08 9.57 -13.29
N PRO A 436 -17.20 9.06 -13.85
CA PRO A 436 -18.15 9.90 -14.58
C PRO A 436 -18.75 11.01 -13.70
N ASP A 437 -19.16 10.67 -12.48
CA ASP A 437 -19.72 11.62 -11.51
C ASP A 437 -18.65 12.64 -11.09
N THR A 438 -17.46 12.15 -10.74
CA THR A 438 -16.32 12.99 -10.35
C THR A 438 -15.97 14.00 -11.44
N ILE A 439 -15.89 13.56 -12.71
CA ILE A 439 -15.55 14.46 -13.82
C ILE A 439 -16.67 15.48 -14.04
N SER A 440 -17.93 15.09 -13.93
CA SER A 440 -19.05 16.03 -14.01
C SER A 440 -18.94 17.11 -12.93
N GLU A 441 -18.71 16.73 -11.68
CA GLU A 441 -18.54 17.65 -10.56
C GLU A 441 -17.33 18.57 -10.73
N VAL A 442 -16.18 18.03 -11.13
CA VAL A 442 -14.96 18.82 -11.35
C VAL A 442 -15.15 19.83 -12.48
N LEU A 443 -15.76 19.43 -13.59
CA LEU A 443 -16.02 20.33 -14.72
C LEU A 443 -17.03 21.44 -14.37
N GLU A 444 -17.97 21.19 -13.46
CA GLU A 444 -18.86 22.24 -12.93
C GLU A 444 -18.16 23.14 -11.91
N TYR A 445 -17.26 22.57 -11.10
CA TYR A 445 -16.51 23.31 -10.09
C TYR A 445 -15.56 24.35 -10.71
N ILE A 446 -14.80 23.94 -11.73
CA ILE A 446 -13.79 24.81 -12.38
C ILE A 446 -14.40 26.02 -13.11
N LYS A 447 -15.69 25.98 -13.45
CA LYS A 447 -16.42 27.13 -14.02
C LYS A 447 -16.69 28.24 -13.00
N LYS A 448 -16.66 27.91 -11.71
CA LYS A 448 -17.08 28.79 -10.60
C LYS A 448 -15.90 29.25 -9.75
N THR A 449 -14.92 28.38 -9.55
CA THR A 449 -13.79 28.64 -8.62
C THR A 449 -12.81 29.68 -9.19
N PRO A 450 -12.22 30.56 -8.37
CA PRO A 450 -11.16 31.44 -8.83
C PRO A 450 -9.90 30.62 -9.15
N LEU A 451 -9.43 30.73 -10.40
CA LEU A 451 -8.25 30.03 -10.90
C LEU A 451 -7.14 31.05 -11.23
N VAL A 452 -5.90 30.64 -11.00
CA VAL A 452 -4.72 31.27 -11.59
C VAL A 452 -4.14 30.32 -12.63
N MET A 453 -3.90 30.83 -13.83
CA MET A 453 -3.21 30.12 -14.90
C MET A 453 -1.79 30.65 -15.05
N THR A 454 -0.82 29.74 -15.08
CA THR A 454 0.54 30.01 -15.55
C THR A 454 0.93 29.04 -16.65
N VAL A 455 1.71 29.50 -17.62
CA VAL A 455 2.17 28.71 -18.76
C VAL A 455 3.68 28.80 -18.88
N ARG A 456 4.32 27.64 -19.06
CA ARG A 456 5.78 27.50 -19.19
C ARG A 456 6.13 26.53 -20.28
N THR A 457 7.40 26.55 -20.70
CA THR A 457 7.93 25.55 -21.61
C THR A 457 8.83 24.58 -20.84
N MET A 458 8.55 23.29 -20.99
CA MET A 458 9.46 22.23 -20.59
C MET A 458 10.41 21.96 -21.76
N GLY A 459 11.71 21.94 -21.52
CA GLY A 459 12.70 21.81 -22.58
C GLY A 459 13.16 23.15 -23.18
N ASN A 460 14.33 23.12 -23.82
CA ASN A 460 14.90 24.23 -24.57
C ASN A 460 15.81 23.68 -25.68
N ASN A 461 15.20 23.22 -26.77
CA ASN A 461 15.86 22.53 -27.88
C ASN A 461 14.98 22.64 -29.16
N PRO A 462 15.40 22.18 -30.34
CA PRO A 462 14.55 22.24 -31.54
C PRO A 462 13.61 21.04 -31.74
N TYR A 463 13.65 20.02 -30.87
CA TYR A 463 12.99 18.73 -31.10
C TYR A 463 11.72 18.50 -30.24
N PHE A 464 11.77 18.86 -28.97
CA PHE A 464 10.73 18.54 -28.00
C PHE A 464 10.65 19.59 -26.89
N ASN A 465 9.61 20.43 -26.93
CA ASN A 465 9.42 21.51 -25.95
C ASN A 465 7.98 21.58 -25.47
N PRO A 466 7.50 20.66 -24.61
CA PRO A 466 6.11 20.69 -24.17
C PRO A 466 5.68 22.04 -23.57
N LYS A 467 4.50 22.51 -23.98
CA LYS A 467 3.82 23.65 -23.38
C LYS A 467 3.09 23.18 -22.13
N CYS A 468 3.55 23.60 -20.96
CA CYS A 468 3.01 23.22 -19.67
C CYS A 468 2.09 24.32 -19.11
N SER A 469 0.79 24.07 -19.10
CA SER A 469 -0.24 24.94 -18.54
C SER A 469 -0.69 24.43 -17.17
N LEU A 470 -0.53 25.22 -16.11
CA LEU A 470 -1.05 24.91 -14.79
C LEU A 470 -2.17 25.89 -14.44
N PHE A 471 -3.36 25.33 -14.22
CA PHE A 471 -4.47 26.01 -13.58
C PHE A 471 -4.49 25.59 -12.12
N VAL A 472 -4.29 26.53 -11.21
CA VAL A 472 -4.38 26.29 -9.77
C VAL A 472 -5.57 27.03 -9.20
N SER A 473 -6.41 26.33 -8.46
CA SER A 473 -7.45 26.97 -7.66
C SER A 473 -6.82 27.75 -6.52
N ILE A 474 -7.20 29.02 -6.43
CA ILE A 474 -6.79 29.94 -5.38
C ILE A 474 -7.93 30.21 -4.39
N HIS A 475 -8.92 29.31 -4.33
CA HIS A 475 -9.92 29.32 -3.26
C HIS A 475 -9.23 29.36 -1.88
N ARG A 476 -8.15 28.59 -1.75
CA ARG A 476 -7.10 28.78 -0.75
C ARG A 476 -6.01 29.68 -1.32
N LYS A 477 -5.93 30.94 -0.88
CA LYS A 477 -5.07 31.96 -1.50
C LYS A 477 -3.58 31.59 -1.48
N GLU A 478 -3.13 30.87 -0.46
CA GLU A 478 -1.76 30.40 -0.32
C GLU A 478 -1.36 29.36 -1.37
N MET A 479 -2.31 28.77 -2.11
CA MET A 479 -2.04 27.81 -3.18
C MET A 479 -1.35 28.42 -4.41
N ILE A 480 -1.35 29.74 -4.53
CA ILE A 480 -0.58 30.47 -5.57
C ILE A 480 0.91 30.06 -5.60
N ARG A 481 1.46 29.60 -4.46
CA ARG A 481 2.81 29.04 -4.36
C ARG A 481 3.07 27.87 -5.32
N LEU A 482 2.06 27.08 -5.72
CA LEU A 482 2.25 25.99 -6.69
C LEU A 482 2.58 26.53 -8.08
N ALA A 483 1.94 27.63 -8.50
CA ALA A 483 2.27 28.32 -9.73
C ALA A 483 3.65 28.99 -9.65
N TYR A 484 4.01 29.56 -8.49
CA TYR A 484 5.35 30.09 -8.27
C TYR A 484 6.44 29.01 -8.40
N MET A 485 6.25 27.86 -7.77
CA MET A 485 7.18 26.74 -7.83
C MET A 485 7.32 26.20 -9.26
N LEU A 486 6.22 26.07 -10.01
CA LEU A 486 6.29 25.67 -11.43
C LEU A 486 7.08 26.68 -12.27
N ASN A 487 6.86 27.97 -12.04
CA ASN A 487 7.57 29.06 -12.72
C ASN A 487 9.08 29.02 -12.46
N GLN A 488 9.51 28.54 -11.30
CA GLN A 488 10.94 28.35 -10.98
C GLN A 488 11.52 27.04 -11.52
N SER A 489 10.69 26.04 -11.81
CA SER A 489 11.15 24.76 -12.36
C SER A 489 11.28 24.77 -13.89
N LEU A 490 10.45 25.52 -14.61
CA LEU A 490 10.33 25.46 -16.07
C LEU A 490 10.66 26.80 -16.78
N PHE A 491 10.99 26.73 -18.07
CA PHE A 491 11.41 27.87 -18.87
C PHE A 491 10.26 28.80 -19.23
N GLU A 492 10.60 30.02 -19.65
CA GLU A 492 9.64 30.96 -20.24
C GLU A 492 8.97 30.35 -21.47
N LEU A 493 7.71 30.75 -21.70
CA LEU A 493 6.91 30.22 -22.79
C LEU A 493 7.55 30.57 -24.14
N ARG A 494 7.82 29.55 -24.95
CA ARG A 494 8.27 29.68 -26.34
C ARG A 494 7.10 29.56 -27.32
N GLN A 495 7.23 30.20 -28.49
CA GLN A 495 6.23 30.14 -29.56
C GLN A 495 6.08 28.73 -30.17
N ASP A 496 7.18 27.97 -30.23
CA ASP A 496 7.24 26.62 -30.82
C ASP A 496 6.99 25.49 -29.79
N SER A 497 6.32 25.81 -28.68
CA SER A 497 6.10 24.83 -27.61
C SER A 497 5.02 23.82 -27.99
N ASP A 498 5.40 22.55 -28.10
CA ASP A 498 4.55 21.41 -28.43
C ASP A 498 5.14 20.11 -27.82
N PRO A 499 4.30 19.19 -27.30
CA PRO A 499 2.83 19.24 -27.21
C PRO A 499 2.31 19.99 -25.98
N GLU A 500 0.99 20.21 -25.94
CA GLU A 500 0.32 20.83 -24.79
C GLU A 500 0.06 19.82 -23.66
N ILE A 501 0.46 20.20 -22.46
CA ILE A 501 0.27 19.47 -21.22
C ILE A 501 -0.43 20.41 -20.24
N THR A 502 -1.59 19.99 -19.75
CA THR A 502 -2.41 20.81 -18.85
C THR A 502 -2.66 20.09 -17.53
N ILE A 503 -2.38 20.78 -16.42
CA ILE A 503 -2.76 20.34 -15.08
C ILE A 503 -3.83 21.29 -14.53
N ILE A 504 -4.93 20.71 -14.04
CA ILE A 504 -5.95 21.39 -13.26
C ILE A 504 -5.77 20.95 -11.82
N TYR A 505 -5.41 21.89 -10.96
CA TYR A 505 -4.93 21.63 -9.61
C TYR A 505 -5.90 22.26 -8.61
N ILE A 506 -6.62 21.42 -7.85
CA ILE A 506 -7.67 21.81 -6.91
C ILE A 506 -7.32 21.28 -5.50
N PRO A 507 -6.45 21.98 -4.76
CA PRO A 507 -5.95 21.51 -3.46
C PRO A 507 -7.03 21.37 -2.38
N GLU A 508 -8.07 22.20 -2.45
CA GLU A 508 -9.20 22.26 -1.52
C GLU A 508 -10.28 21.19 -1.76
N TRP A 509 -10.12 20.34 -2.78
CA TRP A 509 -11.01 19.19 -2.94
C TRP A 509 -10.97 18.32 -1.68
N HIS A 510 -12.11 17.72 -1.34
CA HIS A 510 -12.26 17.04 -0.06
C HIS A 510 -11.21 15.91 0.11
N GLU A 511 -10.46 15.92 1.22
CA GLU A 511 -9.28 15.05 1.40
C GLU A 511 -9.63 13.55 1.35
N LYS A 512 -10.83 13.16 1.81
CA LYS A 512 -11.30 11.76 1.73
C LYS A 512 -11.51 11.28 0.30
N ASP A 513 -11.64 12.22 -0.64
CA ASP A 513 -11.89 12.00 -2.07
C ASP A 513 -10.68 12.45 -2.91
N ARG A 514 -9.50 12.54 -2.29
CA ARG A 514 -8.22 12.83 -2.97
C ARG A 514 -7.97 11.81 -4.08
N GLN A 515 -7.66 12.32 -5.27
CA GLN A 515 -7.43 11.50 -6.45
C GLN A 515 -6.65 12.28 -7.51
N ILE A 516 -5.82 11.56 -8.26
CA ILE A 516 -5.07 12.11 -9.39
C ILE A 516 -5.57 11.43 -10.67
N LEU A 517 -6.29 12.18 -11.50
CA LEU A 517 -6.91 11.66 -12.72
C LEU A 517 -6.07 12.06 -13.92
N VAL A 518 -5.53 11.08 -14.64
CA VAL A 518 -4.57 11.31 -15.71
C VAL A 518 -5.18 10.89 -17.03
N PHE A 519 -5.19 11.78 -18.01
CA PHE A 519 -5.76 11.55 -19.34
C PHE A 519 -4.66 11.72 -20.41
N PRO A 520 -3.78 10.71 -20.62
CA PRO A 520 -2.58 10.89 -21.42
C PRO A 520 -2.83 11.28 -22.88
N GLU A 521 -3.88 10.72 -23.48
CA GLU A 521 -4.21 10.91 -24.90
C GLU A 521 -4.65 12.34 -25.24
N ILE A 522 -5.12 13.09 -24.24
CA ILE A 522 -5.52 14.50 -24.40
C ILE A 522 -4.60 15.47 -23.65
N GLY A 523 -3.53 14.99 -23.02
CA GLY A 523 -2.56 15.84 -22.33
C GLY A 523 -3.07 16.48 -21.04
N VAL A 524 -4.13 15.94 -20.41
CA VAL A 524 -4.78 16.56 -19.22
C VAL A 524 -4.51 15.74 -17.96
N THR A 525 -4.28 16.41 -16.83
CA THR A 525 -4.30 15.80 -15.50
C THR A 525 -5.10 16.66 -14.52
N PHE A 526 -6.00 16.04 -13.75
CA PHE A 526 -6.65 16.67 -12.60
C PHE A 526 -5.96 16.21 -11.31
N VAL A 527 -5.60 17.16 -10.45
CA VAL A 527 -5.01 16.92 -9.14
C VAL A 527 -5.97 17.43 -8.09
N LEU A 528 -6.62 16.52 -7.35
CA LEU A 528 -7.69 16.85 -6.42
C LEU A 528 -7.28 16.48 -5.00
N GLY A 529 -7.37 17.43 -4.05
CA GLY A 529 -7.33 17.17 -2.61
C GLY A 529 -5.92 16.94 -2.05
N THR A 530 -4.92 17.49 -2.71
CA THR A 530 -3.52 17.53 -2.25
C THR A 530 -2.93 18.86 -2.61
N ASP A 531 -2.05 19.39 -1.76
CA ASP A 531 -1.38 20.67 -1.95
C ASP A 531 0.15 20.53 -2.09
N TYR A 532 0.63 19.29 -2.33
CA TYR A 532 2.04 18.93 -2.49
C TYR A 532 2.56 19.23 -3.91
N TYR A 533 3.53 20.13 -4.05
CA TYR A 533 4.06 20.55 -5.36
C TYR A 533 4.58 19.39 -6.23
N GLY A 534 5.08 18.32 -5.59
CA GLY A 534 5.57 17.15 -6.32
C GLY A 534 4.54 16.50 -7.26
N GLU A 535 3.24 16.70 -7.06
CA GLU A 535 2.21 16.24 -8.01
C GLU A 535 2.18 17.07 -9.29
N ALA A 536 2.38 18.38 -9.20
CA ALA A 536 2.47 19.24 -10.38
C ALA A 536 3.72 18.89 -11.19
N LYS A 537 4.89 18.86 -10.54
CA LYS A 537 6.16 18.51 -11.20
C LYS A 537 6.09 17.14 -11.87
N LYS A 538 5.78 16.08 -11.10
CA LYS A 538 5.79 14.72 -11.64
C LYS A 538 4.62 14.45 -12.58
N GLY A 539 3.49 15.12 -12.42
CA GLY A 539 2.37 15.07 -13.36
C GLY A 539 2.74 15.59 -14.75
N MET A 540 3.45 16.73 -14.81
CA MET A 540 3.95 17.30 -16.07
C MET A 540 4.98 16.36 -16.73
N LEU A 541 5.93 15.86 -15.94
CA LEU A 541 7.02 15.01 -16.45
C LEU A 541 6.50 13.66 -16.93
N ARG A 542 5.54 13.06 -16.22
CA ARG A 542 4.81 11.85 -16.66
C ARG A 542 4.21 12.06 -18.06
N MET A 543 3.51 13.17 -18.25
CA MET A 543 2.87 13.46 -19.53
C MET A 543 3.89 13.75 -20.63
N ALA A 544 4.98 14.45 -20.30
CA ALA A 544 6.07 14.68 -21.23
C ALA A 544 6.75 13.38 -21.67
N MET A 545 6.95 12.41 -20.77
CA MET A 545 7.51 11.11 -21.12
C MET A 545 6.58 10.31 -22.05
N TRP A 546 5.27 10.35 -21.80
CA TRP A 546 4.28 9.78 -22.71
C TRP A 546 4.38 10.36 -24.13
N PHE A 547 4.40 11.68 -24.25
CA PHE A 547 4.50 12.31 -25.57
C PHE A 547 5.87 12.15 -26.23
N ALA A 548 6.95 12.10 -25.45
CA ALA A 548 8.28 11.79 -25.96
C ALA A 548 8.29 10.40 -26.60
N LYS A 549 7.67 9.40 -25.95
CA LYS A 549 7.49 8.05 -26.51
C LYS A 549 6.71 8.07 -27.83
N LYS A 550 5.64 8.85 -27.92
CA LYS A 550 4.89 9.04 -29.18
C LYS A 550 5.72 9.66 -30.31
N LYS A 551 6.77 10.40 -29.97
CA LYS A 551 7.76 10.95 -30.90
C LYS A 551 9.02 10.08 -31.05
N ARG A 552 8.96 8.79 -30.71
CA ARG A 552 10.07 7.81 -30.78
C ARG A 552 11.30 8.18 -29.94
N MET A 553 11.07 8.87 -28.82
CA MET A 553 12.09 9.12 -27.80
C MET A 553 11.74 8.39 -26.52
N LEU A 554 12.73 7.94 -25.76
CA LEU A 554 12.49 7.24 -24.51
C LEU A 554 12.60 8.19 -23.32
N GLY A 555 11.51 8.39 -22.59
CA GLY A 555 11.49 9.19 -21.37
C GLY A 555 12.17 8.46 -20.20
N LEU A 556 13.28 9.01 -19.70
CA LEU A 556 14.09 8.41 -18.63
C LEU A 556 14.00 9.24 -17.36
N HIS A 557 13.71 8.58 -16.23
CA HIS A 557 13.81 9.17 -14.89
C HIS A 557 15.27 9.12 -14.39
N ALA A 558 16.14 9.87 -15.06
CA ALA A 558 17.58 9.84 -14.85
C ALA A 558 18.17 11.25 -14.70
N GLY A 559 19.25 11.35 -13.91
CA GLY A 559 20.14 12.49 -13.95
C GLY A 559 21.04 12.41 -15.19
N ALA A 560 21.51 13.55 -15.66
CA ALA A 560 22.38 13.65 -16.83
C ALA A 560 23.50 14.67 -16.59
N LYS A 561 24.69 14.35 -17.09
CA LYS A 561 25.85 15.25 -17.06
C LYS A 561 26.84 14.91 -18.17
N ILE A 562 27.78 15.80 -18.39
CA ILE A 562 28.96 15.57 -19.22
C ILE A 562 30.17 15.43 -18.29
N ILE A 563 31.07 14.50 -18.61
CA ILE A 563 32.36 14.35 -17.96
C ILE A 563 33.46 14.50 -19.00
N ARG A 564 34.43 15.39 -18.73
CA ARG A 564 35.70 15.46 -19.45
C ARG A 564 36.77 14.85 -18.55
N ALA A 565 37.37 13.75 -18.99
CA ALA A 565 38.38 13.03 -18.22
C ALA A 565 39.53 12.61 -19.13
N ARG A 566 40.75 12.61 -18.60
CA ARG A 566 41.91 12.17 -19.36
C ARG A 566 42.00 10.65 -19.30
N ASP A 567 41.88 10.01 -20.46
CA ASP A 567 42.02 8.57 -20.59
C ASP A 567 43.44 8.17 -20.16
N ARG A 568 43.55 7.28 -19.17
CA ARG A 568 44.83 6.91 -18.55
C ARG A 568 45.73 6.12 -19.49
N GLU A 569 45.16 5.38 -20.43
CA GLU A 569 45.94 4.51 -21.32
C GLU A 569 46.55 5.30 -22.47
N ILE A 570 45.80 6.23 -23.05
CA ILE A 570 46.22 7.00 -24.25
C ILE A 570 46.54 8.48 -23.96
N ASN A 571 46.38 8.92 -22.72
CA ASN A 571 46.68 10.28 -22.24
C ASN A 571 45.93 11.41 -22.97
N GLN A 572 44.77 11.12 -23.56
CA GLN A 572 43.94 12.09 -24.27
C GLN A 572 42.74 12.52 -23.43
N LEU A 573 42.35 13.79 -23.52
CA LEU A 573 41.10 14.26 -22.94
C LEU A 573 39.92 13.66 -23.72
N LYS A 574 39.01 13.00 -23.01
CA LYS A 574 37.81 12.36 -23.55
C LYS A 574 36.57 13.00 -22.95
N LYS A 575 35.54 13.17 -23.78
CA LYS A 575 34.25 13.75 -23.39
C LYS A 575 33.18 12.66 -23.41
N TYR A 576 32.53 12.44 -22.27
CA TYR A 576 31.49 11.44 -22.10
C TYR A 576 30.17 12.09 -21.70
N SER A 577 29.09 11.71 -22.39
CA SER A 577 27.74 11.89 -21.86
C SER A 577 27.51 10.84 -20.77
N VAL A 578 26.81 11.21 -19.69
CA VAL A 578 26.52 10.29 -18.58
C VAL A 578 25.05 10.37 -18.22
N ILE A 579 24.39 9.21 -18.19
CA ILE A 579 23.02 9.04 -17.72
C ILE A 579 23.04 8.23 -16.41
N ILE A 580 22.35 8.73 -15.39
CA ILE A 580 22.38 8.18 -14.04
C ILE A 580 20.96 7.81 -13.62
N PHE A 581 20.67 6.51 -13.60
CA PHE A 581 19.42 5.96 -13.07
C PHE A 581 19.51 5.76 -11.57
N GLY A 582 18.37 5.83 -10.88
CA GLY A 582 18.31 5.57 -9.45
C GLY A 582 16.95 5.94 -8.87
N LEU A 583 16.48 5.10 -7.95
CA LEU A 583 15.31 5.42 -7.14
C LEU A 583 15.57 6.65 -6.26
N THR A 584 14.50 7.21 -5.68
CA THR A 584 14.64 8.35 -4.77
C THR A 584 15.55 7.97 -3.60
N ALA A 585 16.45 8.88 -3.22
CA ALA A 585 17.42 8.70 -2.12
C ALA A 585 18.45 7.57 -2.30
N THR A 586 18.76 7.16 -3.55
CA THR A 586 19.91 6.27 -3.84
C THR A 586 21.19 6.99 -4.23
N GLY A 587 21.16 8.32 -4.43
CA GLY A 587 22.33 9.13 -4.80
C GLY A 587 22.33 9.68 -6.23
N LYS A 588 21.24 9.51 -6.99
CA LYS A 588 21.06 10.05 -8.36
C LYS A 588 21.39 11.55 -8.47
N THR A 589 20.65 12.41 -7.77
CA THR A 589 20.87 13.87 -7.78
C THR A 589 22.24 14.25 -7.21
N THR A 590 22.71 13.52 -6.20
CA THR A 590 24.04 13.73 -5.63
C THR A 590 25.10 13.59 -6.72
N HIS A 591 25.13 12.48 -7.46
CA HIS A 591 26.18 12.24 -8.44
C HIS A 591 25.96 12.98 -9.78
N SER A 592 24.71 13.31 -10.14
CA SER A 592 24.47 14.20 -11.30
C SER A 592 25.04 15.59 -11.08
N CYS A 593 25.03 16.09 -9.83
CA CYS A 593 25.49 17.43 -9.47
C CYS A 593 26.87 17.49 -8.77
N HIS A 594 27.59 16.37 -8.67
CA HIS A 594 28.92 16.28 -8.03
C HIS A 594 30.05 16.54 -9.06
N ASN A 595 31.17 17.16 -8.67
CA ASN A 595 32.32 17.38 -9.59
C ASN A 595 33.22 16.14 -9.79
N HIS A 596 33.07 15.15 -8.90
CA HIS A 596 33.84 13.90 -8.83
C HIS A 596 35.33 14.07 -8.59
N ASN A 597 35.74 15.24 -8.07
CA ASN A 597 37.15 15.59 -7.84
C ASN A 597 38.01 15.33 -9.08
N LEU A 598 37.47 15.65 -10.27
CA LEU A 598 38.24 15.69 -11.51
C LEU A 598 39.21 16.88 -11.46
N ASP A 599 40.38 16.73 -12.07
CA ASP A 599 41.46 17.70 -11.96
C ASP A 599 41.35 18.80 -13.02
N GLU A 600 40.84 19.95 -12.59
CA GLU A 600 40.67 21.12 -13.46
C GLU A 600 42.00 21.69 -13.98
N ASN A 601 43.14 21.39 -13.33
CA ASN A 601 44.46 21.88 -13.77
C ASN A 601 44.97 21.19 -15.04
N ILE A 602 44.36 20.06 -15.43
CA ILE A 602 44.71 19.29 -16.63
C ILE A 602 43.51 19.16 -17.60
N ASP A 603 42.60 20.13 -17.53
CA ASP A 603 41.39 20.28 -18.36
C ASP A 603 40.29 19.22 -18.14
N GLU A 604 40.38 18.43 -17.07
CA GLU A 604 39.26 17.58 -16.67
C GLU A 604 38.14 18.41 -16.02
N GLY A 605 36.93 17.88 -16.03
CA GLY A 605 35.81 18.54 -15.37
C GLY A 605 34.47 17.91 -15.69
N ILE A 606 33.41 18.58 -15.24
CA ILE A 606 32.04 18.15 -15.51
C ILE A 606 31.19 19.30 -16.03
N GLU A 607 30.05 18.95 -16.62
CA GLU A 607 28.95 19.88 -16.87
C GLU A 607 27.64 19.24 -16.40
N ILE A 608 26.92 19.93 -15.51
CA ILE A 608 25.64 19.49 -14.96
C ILE A 608 24.54 19.84 -15.96
N VAL A 609 23.78 18.82 -16.38
CA VAL A 609 22.78 18.93 -17.45
C VAL A 609 21.36 18.82 -16.88
N GLN A 610 21.02 17.71 -16.23
CA GLN A 610 19.73 17.47 -15.57
C GLN A 610 19.90 16.61 -14.31
N ASP A 611 18.98 16.67 -13.36
CA ASP A 611 19.00 15.82 -12.16
C ASP A 611 17.95 14.70 -12.15
N ASP A 612 16.87 14.85 -12.92
CA ASP A 612 15.67 14.07 -12.71
C ASP A 612 15.09 13.40 -13.98
N PHE A 613 15.00 14.12 -15.12
CA PHE A 613 14.45 13.58 -16.36
C PHE A 613 15.14 14.05 -17.64
N VAL A 614 15.33 13.11 -18.56
CA VAL A 614 15.77 13.33 -19.94
C VAL A 614 15.00 12.45 -20.91
N ALA A 615 14.88 12.86 -22.17
CA ALA A 615 14.33 12.03 -23.26
C ALA A 615 15.47 11.57 -24.17
N LEU A 616 15.78 10.26 -24.16
CA LEU A 616 16.83 9.65 -24.97
C LEU A 616 16.35 9.48 -26.42
N ARG A 617 17.21 9.86 -27.37
CA ARG A 617 16.96 9.81 -28.82
C ARG A 617 17.76 8.67 -29.47
N GLU A 618 17.41 8.36 -30.72
CA GLU A 618 18.07 7.33 -31.54
C GLU A 618 19.56 7.60 -31.81
N ASP A 619 20.00 8.86 -31.79
CA ASP A 619 21.40 9.28 -31.93
C ASP A 619 22.16 9.33 -30.58
N ALA A 620 21.62 8.66 -29.55
CA ALA A 620 22.09 8.63 -28.18
C ALA A 620 22.25 10.02 -27.51
N SER A 621 21.78 11.10 -28.14
CA SER A 621 21.57 12.38 -27.47
C SER A 621 20.41 12.27 -26.50
N ALA A 622 20.37 13.14 -25.50
CA ALA A 622 19.25 13.19 -24.56
C ALA A 622 18.78 14.62 -24.34
N ILE A 623 17.48 14.83 -24.45
CA ILE A 623 16.86 16.16 -24.32
C ILE A 623 16.49 16.40 -22.86
N GLY A 624 16.98 17.50 -22.28
CA GLY A 624 16.62 17.89 -20.92
C GLY A 624 15.28 18.58 -20.84
N THR A 625 14.72 18.64 -19.63
CA THR A 625 13.33 19.04 -19.41
C THR A 625 13.18 20.28 -18.55
N GLU A 626 13.97 20.44 -17.49
CA GLU A 626 13.76 21.44 -16.44
C GLU A 626 14.92 22.45 -16.35
N ARG A 627 14.64 23.65 -15.84
CA ARG A 627 15.68 24.64 -15.47
C ARG A 627 15.99 24.67 -13.97
N GLY A 628 15.04 24.27 -13.13
CA GLY A 628 15.18 24.14 -11.69
C GLY A 628 15.11 22.68 -11.26
N PHE A 629 16.00 22.27 -10.38
CA PHE A 629 16.11 20.88 -9.90
C PHE A 629 15.38 20.74 -8.56
N PHE A 630 14.50 19.74 -8.45
CA PHE A 630 13.62 19.52 -7.29
C PHE A 630 14.17 18.42 -6.39
N LEU A 631 15.17 18.76 -5.58
CA LEU A 631 15.88 17.78 -4.76
C LEU A 631 15.20 17.53 -3.43
N LYS A 632 15.54 16.38 -2.83
CA LYS A 632 15.31 16.11 -1.41
C LYS A 632 16.41 16.78 -0.60
N THR A 633 16.06 17.50 0.46
CA THR A 633 17.01 18.30 1.25
C THR A 633 17.59 17.57 2.46
N GLU A 634 17.03 16.41 2.81
CA GLU A 634 17.51 15.59 3.93
C GLU A 634 18.99 15.18 3.75
N GLY A 635 19.80 15.41 4.78
CA GLY A 635 21.22 15.02 4.79
C GLY A 635 22.13 15.90 3.94
N LEU A 636 21.65 17.07 3.48
CA LEU A 636 22.49 18.04 2.78
C LEU A 636 23.60 18.57 3.70
N ASN A 637 24.84 18.36 3.27
CA ASN A 637 26.03 18.77 4.01
C ASN A 637 26.92 19.68 3.13
N PRO A 638 27.33 20.86 3.63
CA PRO A 638 28.14 21.81 2.86
C PRO A 638 29.54 21.31 2.51
N GLU A 639 30.11 20.40 3.30
CA GLU A 639 31.44 19.84 3.06
C GLU A 639 31.41 18.69 2.05
N ILE A 640 30.39 17.83 2.14
CA ILE A 640 30.26 16.62 1.29
C ILE A 640 29.60 16.97 -0.06
N GLN A 641 28.66 17.91 -0.07
CA GLN A 641 27.87 18.29 -1.25
C GLN A 641 27.86 19.82 -1.47
N PRO A 642 29.03 20.47 -1.57
CA PRO A 642 29.14 21.94 -1.60
C PRO A 642 28.37 22.57 -2.76
N LEU A 643 28.42 21.96 -3.94
CA LEU A 643 27.74 22.50 -5.13
C LEU A 643 26.22 22.53 -4.95
N ILE A 644 25.64 21.46 -4.41
CA ILE A 644 24.20 21.37 -4.16
C ILE A 644 23.81 22.32 -3.03
N TYR A 645 24.58 22.33 -1.93
CA TYR A 645 24.32 23.21 -0.80
C TYR A 645 24.31 24.68 -1.22
N ASN A 646 25.31 25.12 -1.98
CA ASN A 646 25.40 26.49 -2.49
C ASN A 646 24.24 26.83 -3.45
N ALA A 647 23.84 25.88 -4.30
CA ALA A 647 22.77 26.10 -5.25
C ALA A 647 21.39 26.24 -4.58
N ILE A 648 21.10 25.43 -3.54
CA ILE A 648 19.80 25.46 -2.87
C ILE A 648 19.67 26.55 -1.80
N THR A 649 20.79 26.95 -1.18
CA THR A 649 20.82 28.06 -0.20
C THR A 649 20.93 29.43 -0.86
N ALA A 650 20.86 29.52 -2.20
CA ALA A 650 20.77 30.79 -2.89
C ALA A 650 19.41 31.49 -2.64
N PRO A 651 19.33 32.83 -2.78
CA PRO A 651 18.11 33.60 -2.51
C PRO A 651 16.91 33.28 -3.41
N ASP A 652 17.15 32.68 -4.59
CA ASP A 652 16.16 32.21 -5.56
C ASP A 652 15.85 30.71 -5.44
N GLY A 653 16.39 30.05 -4.40
CA GLY A 653 15.93 28.73 -4.00
C GLY A 653 14.49 28.79 -3.48
N ILE A 654 13.80 27.64 -3.47
CA ILE A 654 12.52 27.49 -2.78
C ILE A 654 12.58 26.22 -1.96
N PHE A 655 12.11 26.27 -0.71
CA PHE A 655 11.93 25.08 0.13
C PHE A 655 10.45 24.70 0.23
N GLU A 656 10.20 23.40 0.37
CA GLU A 656 8.89 22.84 0.71
C GLU A 656 9.07 21.83 1.85
N ASN A 657 8.35 22.03 2.96
CA ASN A 657 8.35 21.17 4.14
C ASN A 657 9.72 21.00 4.84
N VAL A 658 10.65 21.94 4.66
CA VAL A 658 11.90 21.96 5.42
C VAL A 658 11.65 22.63 6.77
N LEU A 659 12.25 22.15 7.85
CA LEU A 659 12.15 22.82 9.14
C LEU A 659 12.91 24.14 9.10
N VAL A 660 12.19 25.23 9.40
CA VAL A 660 12.74 26.57 9.54
C VAL A 660 12.27 27.16 10.87
N ASP A 661 13.21 27.62 11.71
CA ASP A 661 12.87 28.20 13.01
C ASP A 661 12.35 29.65 12.89
N TYR A 662 11.94 30.21 14.03
CA TYR A 662 11.45 31.59 14.12
C TYR A 662 12.50 32.67 13.77
N ARG A 663 13.79 32.30 13.72
CA ARG A 663 14.91 33.17 13.31
C ARG A 663 15.28 32.99 11.83
N GLY A 664 14.60 32.10 11.12
CA GLY A 664 14.87 31.76 9.72
C GLY A 664 16.00 30.75 9.53
N ASN A 665 16.52 30.10 10.58
CA ASN A 665 17.53 29.05 10.41
C ASN A 665 16.88 27.80 9.80
N VAL A 666 17.59 27.18 8.86
CA VAL A 666 17.14 26.00 8.12
C VAL A 666 17.84 24.76 8.68
N PHE A 667 17.07 23.72 8.98
CA PHE A 667 17.56 22.46 9.53
C PHE A 667 17.33 21.32 8.53
N PHE A 668 18.36 20.98 7.75
CA PHE A 668 18.25 19.98 6.68
C PHE A 668 18.22 18.53 7.17
N GLU A 669 18.75 18.24 8.35
CA GLU A 669 18.75 16.89 8.93
C GLU A 669 17.53 16.63 9.81
N ASP A 670 16.74 17.65 10.12
CA ASP A 670 15.58 17.54 10.99
C ASP A 670 14.35 17.06 10.20
N ASP A 671 13.87 15.86 10.54
CA ASP A 671 12.73 15.20 9.91
C ASP A 671 11.43 15.33 10.72
N THR A 672 11.40 16.18 11.76
CA THR A 672 10.23 16.40 12.64
C THR A 672 8.95 16.69 11.86
N LEU A 673 9.04 17.46 10.77
CA LEU A 673 7.88 17.73 9.90
C LEU A 673 7.64 16.61 8.88
N THR A 674 8.71 16.09 8.31
CA THR A 674 8.73 14.98 7.34
C THR A 674 10.15 14.65 6.92
N GLY A 675 10.45 13.36 6.75
CA GLY A 675 11.64 12.89 6.02
C GLY A 675 11.56 13.11 4.50
N ASN A 676 10.71 14.01 3.99
CA ASN A 676 10.60 14.35 2.57
C ASN A 676 10.62 15.88 2.36
N GLY A 677 11.43 16.60 3.14
CA GLY A 677 11.75 18.00 2.84
C GLY A 677 12.34 18.15 1.43
N ARG A 678 11.88 19.16 0.69
CA ARG A 678 12.23 19.39 -0.71
C ARG A 678 12.76 20.80 -0.94
N GLY A 679 13.52 20.94 -2.02
CA GLY A 679 14.00 22.23 -2.48
C GLY A 679 14.03 22.34 -4.00
N ILE A 680 13.74 23.51 -4.55
CA ILE A 680 14.00 23.86 -5.95
C ILE A 680 15.28 24.69 -6.00
N MET A 681 16.35 24.14 -6.58
CA MET A 681 17.59 24.87 -6.85
C MET A 681 17.67 25.26 -8.32
N GLN A 682 18.09 26.49 -8.62
CA GLN A 682 18.25 26.94 -10.00
C GLN A 682 19.55 26.37 -10.60
N ARG A 683 19.48 25.78 -11.81
CA ARG A 683 20.68 25.23 -12.48
C ARG A 683 21.78 26.28 -12.66
N ASP A 684 21.40 27.55 -12.83
CA ASP A 684 22.33 28.67 -13.00
C ASP A 684 23.24 28.89 -11.79
N ARG A 685 22.84 28.41 -10.60
CA ARG A 685 23.64 28.50 -9.38
C ARG A 685 24.83 27.53 -9.33
N PHE A 686 24.93 26.59 -10.26
CA PHE A 686 26.12 25.76 -10.41
C PHE A 686 27.29 26.51 -11.09
N GLY A 687 27.08 27.72 -11.60
CA GLY A 687 28.15 28.57 -12.16
C GLY A 687 28.90 27.85 -13.29
N LYS A 688 30.23 27.80 -13.19
CA LYS A 688 31.10 27.12 -14.18
C LYS A 688 30.83 25.63 -14.37
N TYR A 689 30.15 24.99 -13.41
CA TYR A 689 29.82 23.56 -13.47
C TYR A 689 28.51 23.28 -14.21
N LYS A 690 27.72 24.30 -14.54
CA LYS A 690 26.50 24.14 -15.36
C LYS A 690 26.90 23.94 -16.83
N SER A 691 26.19 23.06 -17.53
CA SER A 691 26.26 23.03 -19.01
C SER A 691 25.48 24.20 -19.62
N GLU A 692 25.99 24.74 -20.73
CA GLU A 692 25.35 25.83 -21.48
C GLU A 692 23.93 25.46 -21.93
N THR A 693 23.73 24.20 -22.32
CA THR A 693 22.42 23.66 -22.68
C THR A 693 21.87 22.73 -21.60
N ILE A 694 20.62 22.31 -21.73
CA ILE A 694 20.05 21.22 -20.90
C ILE A 694 20.11 19.86 -21.59
N ASN A 695 20.79 19.75 -22.71
CA ASN A 695 20.77 18.56 -23.53
C ASN A 695 22.12 17.85 -23.46
N LEU A 696 22.09 16.52 -23.46
CA LEU A 696 23.27 15.74 -23.79
C LEU A 696 23.47 15.75 -25.32
N PRO A 697 24.70 15.99 -25.80
CA PRO A 697 25.00 16.02 -27.23
C PRO A 697 24.87 14.62 -27.86
N SER A 698 24.85 14.57 -29.19
CA SER A 698 24.81 13.32 -29.94
C SER A 698 26.10 12.51 -29.77
N TYR A 699 26.05 11.19 -30.04
CA TYR A 699 27.24 10.35 -30.00
C TYR A 699 28.36 10.81 -30.95
N SER A 700 28.05 11.64 -31.95
CA SER A 700 29.03 12.16 -32.91
C SER A 700 29.94 13.25 -32.29
N GLU A 701 29.46 13.91 -31.24
CA GLU A 701 30.12 15.03 -30.55
C GLU A 701 30.83 14.60 -29.25
N VAL A 702 30.70 13.33 -28.87
CA VAL A 702 31.30 12.74 -27.66
C VAL A 702 32.01 11.44 -27.97
N ASP A 703 32.95 11.07 -27.10
CA ASP A 703 33.70 9.82 -27.19
C ASP A 703 32.85 8.61 -26.76
N GLY A 704 31.81 8.82 -25.95
CA GLY A 704 30.87 7.77 -25.58
C GLY A 704 29.77 8.20 -24.61
N LEU A 705 28.85 7.28 -24.34
CA LEU A 705 27.79 7.41 -23.35
C LEU A 705 27.99 6.38 -22.23
N ILE A 706 28.09 6.88 -21.00
CA ILE A 706 28.20 6.07 -19.79
C ILE A 706 26.82 6.01 -19.12
N ILE A 707 26.33 4.80 -18.90
CA ILE A 707 25.06 4.55 -18.22
C ILE A 707 25.35 3.97 -16.84
N LEU A 708 24.94 4.70 -15.80
CA LEU A 708 25.12 4.34 -14.41
C LEU A 708 23.76 3.96 -13.81
N ASN A 709 23.56 2.68 -13.53
CA ASN A 709 22.40 2.20 -12.77
C ASN A 709 22.74 2.22 -11.28
N ILE A 710 22.20 3.19 -10.53
CA ILE A 710 22.43 3.26 -9.09
C ILE A 710 21.38 2.45 -8.33
N THR A 711 21.84 1.52 -7.51
CA THR A 711 21.03 0.73 -6.58
C THR A 711 21.51 0.92 -5.14
N ARG A 712 20.63 0.69 -4.17
CA ARG A 712 21.00 0.60 -2.76
C ARG A 712 20.74 -0.82 -2.27
N ARG A 713 21.82 -1.57 -2.04
CA ARG A 713 21.83 -2.93 -1.51
C ARG A 713 22.88 -2.99 -0.41
N ASN A 714 22.64 -3.76 0.65
CA ASN A 714 23.51 -3.78 1.83
C ASN A 714 24.22 -5.13 2.04
N THR A 715 23.97 -6.13 1.19
CA THR A 715 24.39 -7.52 1.39
C THR A 715 25.47 -7.94 0.40
N VAL A 716 25.12 -8.65 -0.68
CA VAL A 716 26.06 -9.36 -1.58
C VAL A 716 26.24 -8.72 -2.95
N VAL A 717 25.52 -7.63 -3.26
CA VAL A 717 25.64 -6.96 -4.55
C VAL A 717 26.93 -6.13 -4.60
N PRO A 718 27.85 -6.38 -5.57
CA PRO A 718 29.12 -5.66 -5.65
C PRO A 718 28.96 -4.14 -5.65
N ILE A 719 29.93 -3.43 -5.08
CA ILE A 719 29.93 -1.95 -5.03
C ILE A 719 29.90 -1.30 -6.42
N VAL A 720 30.51 -1.95 -7.41
CA VAL A 720 30.40 -1.59 -8.82
C VAL A 720 30.54 -2.84 -9.69
N SER A 721 29.67 -2.99 -10.66
CA SER A 721 29.75 -4.00 -11.72
C SER A 721 29.75 -3.32 -13.08
N LYS A 722 30.72 -3.65 -13.94
CA LYS A 722 30.67 -3.33 -15.38
C LYS A 722 29.84 -4.41 -16.07
N LEU A 723 28.84 -3.95 -16.81
CA LEU A 723 27.79 -4.76 -17.41
C LEU A 723 27.97 -4.85 -18.93
N THR A 724 27.52 -5.96 -19.52
CA THR A 724 27.19 -5.98 -20.95
C THR A 724 25.96 -5.10 -21.23
N LEU A 725 25.65 -4.83 -22.49
CA LEU A 725 24.47 -4.04 -22.84
C LEU A 725 23.16 -4.76 -22.47
N GLU A 726 23.14 -6.08 -22.64
CA GLU A 726 22.02 -6.95 -22.24
C GLU A 726 21.82 -6.89 -20.72
N GLN A 727 22.91 -7.00 -19.94
CA GLN A 727 22.87 -6.83 -18.49
C GLN A 727 22.47 -5.40 -18.09
N GLY A 728 22.89 -4.39 -18.84
CA GLY A 728 22.47 -3.00 -18.66
C GLY A 728 20.97 -2.80 -18.87
N ALA A 729 20.40 -3.38 -19.91
CA ALA A 729 18.96 -3.38 -20.16
C ALA A 729 18.18 -4.18 -19.10
N ALA A 730 18.74 -5.30 -18.63
CA ALA A 730 18.15 -6.05 -17.53
C ALA A 730 18.23 -5.29 -16.19
N ALA A 731 19.31 -4.55 -15.93
CA ALA A 731 19.43 -3.66 -14.77
C ALA A 731 18.41 -2.50 -14.84
N PHE A 732 18.21 -1.92 -16.03
CA PHE A 732 17.15 -0.94 -16.27
C PHE A 732 15.77 -1.54 -16.00
N LEU A 733 15.45 -2.72 -16.55
CA LEU A 733 14.19 -3.41 -16.31
C LEU A 733 13.95 -3.70 -14.82
N LEU A 734 14.96 -4.19 -14.12
CA LEU A 734 14.85 -4.48 -12.69
C LEU A 734 14.64 -3.20 -11.88
N GLY A 735 15.36 -2.13 -12.22
CA GLY A 735 15.36 -0.84 -11.51
C GLY A 735 15.32 -1.02 -10.00
N GLU A 736 16.19 -1.90 -9.51
CA GLU A 736 16.06 -2.48 -8.19
C GLU A 736 16.79 -1.68 -7.10
N SER A 737 16.27 -1.76 -5.89
CA SER A 737 16.87 -1.24 -4.65
C SER A 737 16.30 -2.03 -3.46
N ILE A 738 16.62 -1.64 -2.24
CA ILE A 738 15.93 -2.07 -1.03
C ILE A 738 15.04 -0.96 -0.46
N GLU A 739 14.02 -1.34 0.30
CA GLU A 739 13.28 -0.39 1.12
C GLU A 739 14.16 0.12 2.27
N SER A 740 14.08 1.43 2.51
CA SER A 740 14.84 2.06 3.59
C SER A 740 14.09 1.98 4.91
N SER A 741 14.83 1.91 6.03
CA SER A 741 14.25 1.96 7.37
C SER A 741 13.48 3.26 7.65
N GLY A 742 13.83 4.36 6.99
CA GLY A 742 13.12 5.65 7.11
C GLY A 742 11.82 5.73 6.30
N SER A 743 11.61 4.86 5.30
CA SER A 743 10.37 4.80 4.51
C SER A 743 9.33 3.93 5.21
N ASN A 744 9.69 2.68 5.48
CA ASN A 744 8.86 1.74 6.23
C ASN A 744 9.80 0.82 7.03
N PRO A 745 9.97 1.05 8.35
CA PRO A 745 10.86 0.28 9.20
C PRO A 745 10.64 -1.24 9.12
N GLU A 746 9.40 -1.69 8.96
CA GLU A 746 9.02 -3.11 8.92
C GLU A 746 9.43 -3.80 7.61
N LYS A 747 9.49 -3.01 6.52
CA LYS A 747 9.92 -3.48 5.19
C LYS A 747 11.38 -3.19 4.88
N ALA A 748 12.13 -2.64 5.83
CA ALA A 748 13.54 -2.32 5.64
C ALA A 748 14.32 -3.54 5.13
N GLY A 749 15.12 -3.33 4.09
CA GLY A 749 15.92 -4.38 3.45
C GLY A 749 15.17 -5.23 2.40
N GLU A 750 13.85 -5.08 2.24
CA GLU A 750 13.10 -5.80 1.20
C GLU A 750 13.36 -5.23 -0.19
N SER A 751 13.45 -6.11 -1.21
CA SER A 751 13.64 -5.70 -2.60
C SER A 751 12.48 -4.84 -3.11
N VAL A 752 12.78 -3.64 -3.62
CA VAL A 752 11.87 -2.79 -4.40
C VAL A 752 12.35 -2.80 -5.84
N ARG A 753 11.42 -2.95 -6.80
CA ARG A 753 11.71 -2.98 -8.24
C ARG A 753 10.73 -2.10 -9.00
N VAL A 754 11.27 -1.18 -9.79
CA VAL A 754 10.51 -0.23 -10.60
C VAL A 754 11.24 -0.07 -11.93
N VAL A 755 10.63 -0.46 -13.05
CA VAL A 755 11.25 -0.40 -14.38
C VAL A 755 11.82 0.99 -14.67
N GLY A 756 13.09 1.04 -15.08
CA GLY A 756 13.84 2.28 -15.35
C GLY A 756 14.01 3.20 -14.15
N THR A 757 13.76 2.70 -12.94
CA THR A 757 13.58 3.50 -11.72
C THR A 757 12.48 4.58 -11.87
N ASN A 758 11.54 4.35 -12.80
CA ASN A 758 10.56 5.31 -13.28
C ASN A 758 9.12 4.88 -12.90
N PRO A 759 8.57 5.35 -11.76
CA PRO A 759 7.21 5.01 -11.36
C PRO A 759 6.13 5.78 -12.16
N PHE A 760 6.52 6.49 -13.23
CA PHE A 760 5.65 7.36 -14.02
C PHE A 760 5.41 6.84 -15.44
N ILE A 761 5.85 5.62 -15.76
CA ILE A 761 5.60 4.99 -17.05
C ILE A 761 4.08 4.91 -17.28
N ILE A 762 3.64 5.35 -18.45
CA ILE A 762 2.28 5.16 -18.97
C ILE A 762 2.32 4.05 -20.02
N GLY A 763 1.48 3.03 -19.85
CA GLY A 763 1.41 1.87 -20.73
C GLY A 763 2.33 0.72 -20.31
N ASN A 764 2.86 -0.01 -21.29
CA ASN A 764 3.56 -1.27 -21.05
C ASN A 764 5.02 -1.06 -20.61
N GLU A 765 5.31 -1.31 -19.33
CA GLU A 765 6.67 -1.20 -18.78
C GLU A 765 7.70 -2.13 -19.45
N GLY A 766 7.31 -3.31 -19.92
CA GLY A 766 8.24 -4.22 -20.61
C GLY A 766 8.68 -3.70 -21.99
N GLU A 767 7.82 -2.91 -22.64
CA GLU A 767 8.13 -2.25 -23.91
C GLU A 767 9.22 -1.17 -23.74
N GLU A 768 9.17 -0.42 -22.64
CA GLU A 768 10.21 0.59 -22.31
C GLU A 768 11.60 -0.05 -22.22
N ALA A 769 11.71 -1.25 -21.63
CA ALA A 769 12.97 -1.98 -21.54
C ALA A 769 13.47 -2.47 -22.91
N ASN A 770 12.55 -2.89 -23.79
CA ASN A 770 12.90 -3.27 -25.16
C ASN A 770 13.40 -2.07 -25.97
N ILE A 771 12.70 -0.93 -25.91
CA ILE A 771 13.10 0.32 -26.57
C ILE A 771 14.47 0.78 -26.04
N PHE A 772 14.67 0.73 -24.71
CA PHE A 772 15.95 1.07 -24.10
C PHE A 772 17.09 0.20 -24.64
N TYR A 773 16.88 -1.12 -24.71
CA TYR A 773 17.87 -2.05 -25.25
C TYR A 773 18.20 -1.75 -26.72
N GLU A 774 17.20 -1.49 -27.56
CA GLU A 774 17.41 -1.14 -28.98
C GLU A 774 18.23 0.14 -29.13
N LEU A 775 17.89 1.20 -28.38
CA LEU A 775 18.60 2.47 -28.42
C LEU A 775 20.08 2.32 -28.05
N ILE A 776 20.40 1.51 -27.03
CA ILE A 776 21.79 1.31 -26.63
C ILE A 776 22.53 0.31 -27.53
N LYS A 777 21.84 -0.69 -28.08
CA LYS A 777 22.46 -1.72 -28.93
C LYS A 777 22.88 -1.15 -30.27
N ASN A 778 22.12 -0.19 -30.81
CA ASN A 778 22.46 0.51 -32.06
C ASN A 778 23.79 1.26 -32.03
N HIS A 779 24.34 1.54 -30.84
CA HIS A 779 25.58 2.28 -30.64
C HIS A 779 26.57 1.53 -29.72
N GLU A 780 26.60 0.20 -29.81
CA GLU A 780 27.29 -0.65 -28.84
C GLU A 780 28.78 -0.32 -28.63
N ASN A 781 29.48 0.15 -29.67
CA ASN A 781 30.89 0.50 -29.60
C ASN A 781 31.19 1.76 -28.77
N LYS A 782 30.18 2.56 -28.45
CA LYS A 782 30.31 3.83 -27.71
C LYS A 782 29.57 3.84 -26.37
N ILE A 783 28.86 2.77 -26.01
CA ILE A 783 28.04 2.72 -24.80
C ILE A 783 28.66 1.79 -23.77
N GLN A 784 28.69 2.27 -22.52
CA GLN A 784 29.17 1.49 -21.39
C GLN A 784 28.12 1.50 -20.27
N CYS A 785 27.77 0.31 -19.78
CA CYS A 785 26.77 0.15 -18.72
C CYS A 785 27.43 -0.30 -17.42
N PHE A 786 27.01 0.30 -16.30
CA PHE A 786 27.49 -0.05 -14.97
C PHE A 786 26.31 -0.16 -13.98
N LEU A 787 26.44 -1.02 -12.99
CA LEU A 787 25.61 -1.06 -11.78
C LEU A 787 26.46 -0.55 -10.62
N LEU A 788 26.03 0.52 -9.97
CA LEU A 788 26.71 1.13 -8.82
C LEU A 788 25.87 0.90 -7.56
N ASN A 789 26.41 0.17 -6.59
CA ASN A 789 25.75 -0.05 -5.31
C ASN A 789 26.18 1.03 -4.29
N THR A 790 25.31 1.99 -4.02
CA THR A 790 25.52 3.06 -3.01
C THR A 790 25.04 2.68 -1.62
N GLY A 791 24.59 1.44 -1.42
CA GLY A 791 24.22 0.92 -0.11
C GLY A 791 25.44 0.51 0.69
N GLY A 792 26.04 -0.62 0.33
CA GLY A 792 27.22 -1.21 0.96
C GLY A 792 27.19 -2.73 0.96
N ILE A 793 28.06 -3.34 1.77
CA ILE A 793 28.22 -4.79 1.92
C ILE A 793 28.16 -5.16 3.41
N GLY A 794 27.84 -6.40 3.71
CA GLY A 794 28.08 -6.97 5.04
C GLY A 794 26.90 -6.89 6.01
N GLU A 795 25.75 -6.34 5.63
CA GLU A 795 24.59 -6.32 6.52
C GLU A 795 24.07 -7.73 6.82
N ILE A 796 23.70 -7.96 8.09
CA ILE A 796 22.91 -9.12 8.51
C ILE A 796 21.71 -8.60 9.27
N MET A 797 20.51 -8.90 8.75
CA MET A 797 19.26 -8.71 9.48
C MET A 797 18.82 -10.05 10.07
N ILE A 798 18.48 -10.06 11.36
CA ILE A 798 17.80 -11.18 12.00
C ILE A 798 16.32 -10.83 12.08
N LYS A 799 15.48 -11.78 11.68
CA LYS A 799 14.06 -11.74 12.01
C LYS A 799 13.89 -12.27 13.44
N ASN A 800 13.46 -11.41 14.34
CA ASN A 800 13.15 -11.74 15.72
C ASN A 800 11.89 -12.63 15.79
N GLU A 801 11.67 -13.28 16.94
CA GLU A 801 10.49 -14.12 17.19
C GLU A 801 9.16 -13.35 17.02
N ASP A 802 9.17 -12.04 17.29
CA ASP A 802 8.05 -11.12 17.09
C ASP A 802 7.86 -10.68 15.63
N GLY A 803 8.65 -11.21 14.70
CA GLY A 803 8.62 -10.89 13.27
C GLY A 803 9.29 -9.57 12.88
N SER A 804 9.75 -8.76 13.84
CA SER A 804 10.53 -7.56 13.57
C SER A 804 11.91 -7.93 13.03
N LYS A 805 12.48 -7.06 12.19
CA LYS A 805 13.85 -7.24 11.68
C LYS A 805 14.78 -6.34 12.48
N THR A 806 15.79 -6.93 13.11
CA THR A 806 16.87 -6.18 13.75
C THR A 806 18.17 -6.36 12.98
N ILE A 807 18.95 -5.29 12.92
CA ILE A 807 20.26 -5.31 12.28
C ILE A 807 21.25 -5.94 13.27
N LYS A 808 21.65 -7.20 13.03
CA LYS A 808 22.71 -7.89 13.79
C LYS A 808 24.08 -7.30 13.49
N ARG A 809 24.31 -7.01 12.21
CA ARG A 809 25.54 -6.38 11.73
C ARG A 809 25.17 -5.28 10.77
N LYS A 810 25.64 -4.06 11.06
CA LYS A 810 25.42 -2.90 10.21
C LYS A 810 26.18 -3.06 8.90
N VAL A 811 25.61 -2.53 7.83
CA VAL A 811 26.26 -2.41 6.53
C VAL A 811 27.55 -1.58 6.61
N ASP A 812 28.61 -2.03 5.95
CA ASP A 812 29.77 -1.19 5.61
C ASP A 812 29.42 -0.41 4.34
N ARG A 813 29.12 0.88 4.51
CA ARG A 813 28.59 1.74 3.44
C ARG A 813 29.68 2.22 2.51
N VAL A 814 29.33 2.37 1.24
CA VAL A 814 30.16 3.10 0.27
C VAL A 814 29.95 4.59 0.50
N ALA A 815 31.02 5.33 0.81
CA ALA A 815 30.96 6.76 0.99
C ALA A 815 30.81 7.50 -0.35
N ILE A 816 30.22 8.71 -0.33
CA ILE A 816 30.07 9.55 -1.53
C ILE A 816 31.42 9.80 -2.21
N LYS A 817 32.48 10.04 -1.43
CA LYS A 817 33.85 10.24 -1.95
C LYS A 817 34.42 9.02 -2.69
N GLU A 818 34.09 7.82 -2.23
CA GLU A 818 34.53 6.55 -2.83
C GLU A 818 33.77 6.29 -4.12
N MET A 819 32.45 6.48 -4.11
CA MET A 819 31.64 6.38 -5.32
C MET A 819 32.03 7.43 -6.36
N ALA A 820 32.38 8.65 -5.92
CA ALA A 820 32.94 9.68 -6.79
C ALA A 820 34.29 9.27 -7.41
N ALA A 821 35.17 8.61 -6.65
CA ALA A 821 36.42 8.08 -7.16
C ALA A 821 36.21 6.92 -8.15
N ILE A 822 35.21 6.05 -7.92
CA ILE A 822 34.81 5.01 -8.87
C ILE A 822 34.32 5.62 -10.18
N ILE A 823 33.41 6.60 -10.13
CA ILE A 823 32.91 7.29 -11.35
C ILE A 823 34.05 7.98 -12.09
N ARG A 824 34.97 8.65 -11.37
CA ARG A 824 36.20 9.24 -11.95
C ARG A 824 37.07 8.17 -12.62
N GLY A 825 37.25 7.02 -11.97
CA GLY A 825 38.02 5.91 -12.51
C GLY A 825 37.41 5.29 -13.76
N ILE A 826 36.07 5.18 -13.81
CA ILE A 826 35.33 4.75 -15.01
C ILE A 826 35.62 5.72 -16.17
N ALA A 827 35.43 7.02 -15.94
CA ALA A 827 35.63 8.04 -16.97
C ALA A 827 37.08 8.13 -17.46
N ARG A 828 38.07 7.94 -16.58
CA ARG A 828 39.50 7.87 -16.94
C ARG A 828 39.94 6.54 -17.55
N LYS A 829 39.06 5.53 -17.58
CA LYS A 829 39.39 4.12 -17.86
C LYS A 829 40.58 3.60 -17.04
N SER A 830 40.71 4.05 -15.79
CA SER A 830 41.84 3.68 -14.93
C SER A 830 41.60 2.45 -14.07
N ILE A 831 40.37 1.93 -14.05
CA ILE A 831 39.97 0.78 -13.24
C ILE A 831 40.49 -0.50 -13.90
N LYS A 832 41.21 -1.31 -13.12
CA LYS A 832 41.51 -2.70 -13.49
C LYS A 832 40.35 -3.59 -13.10
N TRP A 833 39.87 -4.39 -14.04
CA TRP A 833 38.68 -5.23 -13.89
C TRP A 833 39.08 -6.70 -13.75
N LYS A 834 38.31 -7.46 -12.96
CA LYS A 834 38.36 -8.92 -12.87
C LYS A 834 36.97 -9.50 -13.01
N GLU A 835 36.88 -10.78 -13.37
CA GLU A 835 35.60 -11.49 -13.40
C GLU A 835 35.01 -11.63 -11.99
N GLU A 836 33.69 -11.47 -11.92
CA GLU A 836 32.93 -11.62 -10.69
C GLU A 836 32.21 -12.98 -10.68
N PRO A 837 32.43 -13.82 -9.64
CA PRO A 837 32.06 -15.23 -9.68
C PRO A 837 30.54 -15.50 -9.60
N TYR A 838 29.72 -14.58 -9.08
CA TYR A 838 28.33 -14.87 -8.74
C TYR A 838 27.32 -14.40 -9.80
N PHE A 839 27.46 -13.19 -10.33
CA PHE A 839 26.52 -12.55 -11.25
C PHE A 839 27.01 -12.51 -12.71
N GLY A 840 28.24 -12.96 -12.99
CA GLY A 840 28.80 -12.98 -14.34
C GLY A 840 29.03 -11.57 -14.89
N THR A 841 29.46 -10.66 -14.03
CA THR A 841 29.83 -9.28 -14.38
C THR A 841 31.34 -9.08 -14.22
N LEU A 842 31.87 -7.90 -14.54
CA LEU A 842 33.22 -7.52 -14.15
C LEU A 842 33.18 -6.58 -12.94
N VAL A 843 34.03 -6.82 -11.95
CA VAL A 843 34.20 -5.99 -10.74
C VAL A 843 35.60 -5.40 -10.70
N PRO A 844 35.82 -4.27 -10.00
CA PRO A 844 37.16 -3.71 -9.86
C PRO A 844 38.06 -4.66 -9.08
N GLU A 845 39.27 -4.85 -9.57
CA GLU A 845 40.40 -5.35 -8.80
C GLU A 845 41.09 -4.19 -8.05
N LYS A 846 41.22 -3.03 -8.72
CA LYS A 846 41.85 -1.83 -8.16
C LYS A 846 41.16 -0.57 -8.67
N VAL A 847 40.86 0.34 -7.75
CA VAL A 847 40.42 1.72 -8.02
C VAL A 847 41.34 2.66 -7.24
N GLU A 848 41.73 3.75 -7.89
CA GLU A 848 42.54 4.79 -7.24
C GLU A 848 41.75 5.47 -6.12
N ASP A 849 42.40 5.72 -4.99
CA ASP A 849 41.81 6.32 -3.78
C ASP A 849 40.67 5.53 -3.11
N VAL A 850 40.49 4.25 -3.45
CA VAL A 850 39.47 3.37 -2.85
C VAL A 850 40.08 2.03 -2.44
N ASP A 851 39.95 1.66 -1.17
CA ASP A 851 40.29 0.31 -0.69
C ASP A 851 39.19 -0.68 -1.09
N ILE A 852 39.30 -1.22 -2.31
CA ILE A 852 38.32 -2.19 -2.85
C ILE A 852 38.25 -3.46 -1.99
N LYS A 853 39.36 -3.88 -1.38
CA LYS A 853 39.37 -5.07 -0.52
C LYS A 853 38.48 -4.90 0.71
N ARG A 854 38.13 -3.68 1.12
CA ARG A 854 37.17 -3.44 2.20
C ARG A 854 35.83 -4.12 1.94
N PHE A 855 35.45 -4.28 0.67
CA PHE A 855 34.15 -4.79 0.26
C PHE A 855 34.17 -6.26 -0.20
N ASP A 856 35.27 -6.99 0.07
CA ASP A 856 35.35 -8.43 -0.24
C ASP A 856 34.34 -9.22 0.62
N LEU A 857 33.47 -10.00 -0.04
CA LEU A 857 32.37 -10.72 0.63
C LEU A 857 32.86 -11.71 1.71
N GLU A 858 34.00 -12.36 1.48
CA GLU A 858 34.60 -13.35 2.40
C GLU A 858 35.02 -12.75 3.76
N LYS A 859 35.16 -11.42 3.85
CA LYS A 859 35.38 -10.72 5.13
C LYS A 859 34.13 -10.67 5.99
N PHE A 860 32.96 -10.84 5.37
CA PHE A 860 31.66 -10.65 6.01
C PHE A 860 30.87 -11.95 6.12
N TYR A 861 31.02 -12.88 5.19
CA TYR A 861 30.13 -14.03 5.06
C TYR A 861 30.94 -15.30 4.78
N THR A 862 30.43 -16.45 5.24
CA THR A 862 30.99 -17.74 4.80
C THR A 862 30.60 -18.02 3.33
N PRO A 863 31.33 -18.89 2.61
CA PRO A 863 30.97 -19.26 1.23
C PRO A 863 29.50 -19.71 1.10
N GLU A 864 28.99 -20.49 2.05
CA GLU A 864 27.61 -20.99 2.04
C GLU A 864 26.57 -19.86 2.25
N GLU A 865 26.88 -18.87 3.09
CA GLU A 865 26.04 -17.70 3.28
C GLU A 865 25.97 -16.84 2.02
N ILE A 866 27.11 -16.65 1.34
CA ILE A 866 27.17 -15.91 0.08
C ILE A 866 26.32 -16.62 -0.97
N ASP A 867 26.54 -17.92 -1.18
CA ASP A 867 25.80 -18.72 -2.17
C ASP A 867 24.30 -18.67 -1.92
N LYS A 868 23.87 -18.78 -0.66
CA LYS A 868 22.46 -18.67 -0.29
C LYS A 868 21.86 -17.29 -0.63
N MET A 869 22.54 -16.20 -0.26
CA MET A 869 22.06 -14.84 -0.52
C MET A 869 22.04 -14.52 -2.03
N VAL A 870 23.07 -14.96 -2.76
CA VAL A 870 23.15 -14.83 -4.22
C VAL A 870 22.03 -15.61 -4.89
N ALA A 871 21.82 -16.87 -4.53
CA ALA A 871 20.77 -17.72 -5.10
C ALA A 871 19.38 -17.13 -4.85
N GLN A 872 19.12 -16.63 -3.64
CA GLN A 872 17.87 -15.94 -3.32
C GLN A 872 17.68 -14.71 -4.21
N LEU A 873 18.69 -13.84 -4.33
CA LEU A 873 18.57 -12.63 -5.14
C LEU A 873 18.37 -12.94 -6.63
N LYS A 874 19.05 -13.97 -7.15
CA LYS A 874 18.86 -14.46 -8.53
C LYS A 874 17.43 -14.94 -8.76
N GLU A 875 16.88 -15.72 -7.84
CA GLU A 875 15.50 -16.21 -7.95
C GLU A 875 14.48 -15.07 -7.90
N GLU A 876 14.66 -14.10 -6.99
CA GLU A 876 13.79 -12.91 -6.96
C GLU A 876 13.81 -12.13 -8.27
N ARG A 877 14.99 -11.94 -8.88
CA ARG A 877 15.14 -11.28 -10.18
C ARG A 877 14.46 -12.09 -11.29
N ARG A 878 14.64 -13.41 -11.31
CA ARG A 878 14.00 -14.33 -12.28
C ARG A 878 12.47 -14.24 -12.20
N GLN A 879 11.91 -14.28 -10.99
CA GLN A 879 10.46 -14.17 -10.78
C GLN A 879 9.90 -12.80 -11.19
N TYR A 880 10.66 -11.72 -10.98
CA TYR A 880 10.25 -10.39 -11.45
C TYR A 880 10.23 -10.32 -12.99
N ILE A 881 11.29 -10.79 -13.66
CA ILE A 881 11.40 -10.76 -15.13
C ILE A 881 10.30 -11.59 -15.80
N LYS A 882 9.87 -12.72 -15.19
CA LYS A 882 8.77 -13.55 -15.71
C LYS A 882 7.43 -12.80 -15.86
N GLN A 883 7.25 -11.66 -15.19
CA GLN A 883 6.02 -10.85 -15.29
C GLN A 883 5.90 -10.06 -16.61
N PHE A 884 6.93 -10.11 -17.49
CA PHE A 884 6.99 -9.37 -18.74
C PHE A 884 7.03 -10.35 -19.93
N PRO A 885 5.87 -10.78 -20.48
CA PRO A 885 5.82 -11.84 -21.49
C PRO A 885 6.46 -11.44 -22.84
N ASN A 886 6.39 -10.16 -23.20
CA ASN A 886 6.87 -9.64 -24.50
C ASN A 886 8.30 -9.06 -24.42
N LEU A 887 9.08 -9.46 -23.44
CA LEU A 887 10.46 -9.00 -23.27
C LEU A 887 11.39 -9.71 -24.25
N LYS A 888 12.35 -8.99 -24.84
CA LYS A 888 13.36 -9.57 -25.72
C LYS A 888 14.17 -10.68 -25.02
N PRO A 889 14.46 -11.82 -25.68
CA PRO A 889 15.20 -12.95 -25.10
C PRO A 889 16.57 -12.56 -24.53
N GLU A 890 17.26 -11.63 -25.16
CA GLU A 890 18.57 -11.13 -24.75
C GLU A 890 18.52 -10.51 -23.35
N ILE A 891 17.47 -9.72 -23.07
CA ILE A 891 17.24 -9.12 -21.74
C ILE A 891 16.85 -10.20 -20.73
N LYS A 892 15.99 -11.14 -21.14
CA LYS A 892 15.50 -12.23 -20.28
C LYS A 892 16.64 -13.15 -19.81
N ASN A 893 17.63 -13.37 -20.69
CA ASN A 893 18.76 -14.27 -20.47
C ASN A 893 20.05 -13.52 -20.07
N ALA A 894 19.98 -12.21 -19.85
CA ALA A 894 21.16 -11.36 -19.63
C ALA A 894 21.99 -11.74 -18.40
N PHE A 895 21.34 -12.24 -17.34
CA PHE A 895 22.03 -12.79 -16.19
C PHE A 895 22.06 -14.31 -16.30
N LYS A 896 23.23 -14.91 -16.01
CA LYS A 896 23.37 -16.35 -15.78
C LYS A 896 22.65 -16.70 -14.46
N PHE A 897 21.34 -16.88 -14.56
CA PHE A 897 20.47 -17.21 -13.43
C PHE A 897 20.61 -18.66 -13.01
#